data_AF-A0A3R7STK3-F1
#
_entry.id   AF-A0A3R7STK3-F1
#
_cell.length_a   1.000
_cell.length_b   1.000
_cell.length_c   1.000
_cell.angle_alpha   90.00
_cell.angle_beta   90.00
_cell.angle_gamma   90.00
#
_symmetry.space_group_name_H-M   'P 1'
#
loop_
_entity.id
_entity.type
_entity.pdbx_description
1 polymer ?
#
loop_
_entity_poly.entity_id
_entity_poly.type
_entity_poly.pdbx_seq_one_letter_code
_entity_poly.pdbx_strand_id
1 'polypeptide(L)'
;MAQNISVPDIGDFKDVEVIEVLVKPGDQINKNDPIVTIESDKSSLEIPSPAAGEIKSLKVQIGDKVSEGTVLATIENGKLSAAKKENTKDKLPVDKPVKEEPKKNQIKQVKKVFAEPASSEDIDPIETNEWIESLNSVIENDGAPRASYLLNKVVELAYKSGLVLPDTRTTPYINTIPPGAEIKSTGDQNIEKKIRAYVRWNAAAMVVKANKKSSELGGHIGTFASAATLYDVGMNHFWRAKNNKFGGDLIYFQGHSAPGIYARAFLEGRLTSGQLDGFRQEVNKGGLSSYPHPWLMPNFWQFPTVSMGLGPIMAIYQARFLKYLVNRGLVKDEGRKIWVFLGDGEMDEPESLGAIGLAAREKLDNLIFVINCNLQRLDGPVRGNGKIIQELEGSFRGTGWNVIKVIWGTYWDQLLAKDKTGLLVKRMNECVDGEYQAFKAKGGSYVRENFFGKYPELKELVSAMTDKDIWRLNRGGHDPHKVYAAYHSAMQHKGSPTVILAKTIKGYGMGKSGESINTTHQQKKLDEKDLLYYRDRFGVPLTDKQVKNIEYYKPSNNSEEIKYLKERRLKLGGFIPERSSSAKAIKAPSKEIFNNFMKSTVDKEMSTTMALVRMLTALLRDKNLAPRLVPIIPDEARTFGMEGFFQKIGIYAHEGQKYEPVDSEQLSSYREDKSGQVLQEGINESGAMSSWIAAGTSYTNHDLEMIPIYIFYSMFGFQRVGDLAWAAGDSQARGFLIGATAGRTTLAGEGLQHQDGHSHLLASNIPNCVSYDPTFAYEMAVILRDGIKRMHEKKENIFYYITAMNENYSHPEKPKDCDEGILKGMYLFQENNNKGKIKVQLLGSGSILREIIAASKILSKDYGVDSDIWSVTSFNELRKNGMETERWNLLHPDEKKKKSYVENCLDKREGPIIAASDYTRSFSDQIRPYTQKPFYSLGTDGYGRSDTRKNLRKFFEVDKEHIVAYTLSALSKEQLVASREAEKAIKKFKINKEKEFPPNL
;
A
#
# COMPACT_ATOMS: atom_id res chain seq x y z
N MET A 1 -51.36 10.93 -3.25
CA MET A 1 -51.06 11.52 -4.57
C MET A 1 -50.04 10.62 -5.24
N ALA A 2 -50.28 10.20 -6.46
CA ALA A 2 -49.33 9.39 -7.23
C ALA A 2 -48.29 10.33 -7.88
N GLN A 3 -47.00 10.02 -7.73
CA GLN A 3 -45.90 10.78 -8.32
C GLN A 3 -45.23 9.94 -9.41
N ASN A 4 -44.95 10.55 -10.56
CA ASN A 4 -44.20 9.90 -11.64
C ASN A 4 -42.70 9.88 -11.29
N ILE A 5 -42.06 8.73 -11.50
CA ILE A 5 -40.60 8.62 -11.58
C ILE A 5 -40.23 8.74 -13.05
N SER A 6 -39.41 9.73 -13.40
CA SER A 6 -38.87 9.90 -14.74
C SER A 6 -37.35 9.69 -14.76
N VAL A 7 -36.80 9.41 -15.94
CA VAL A 7 -35.35 9.40 -16.16
C VAL A 7 -34.80 10.81 -15.87
N PRO A 8 -33.82 10.97 -14.96
CA PRO A 8 -33.19 12.25 -14.66
C PRO A 8 -32.25 12.70 -15.79
N ASP A 9 -31.60 13.86 -15.66
CA ASP A 9 -30.54 14.28 -16.57
C ASP A 9 -29.40 13.25 -16.54
N ILE A 10 -29.20 12.56 -17.66
CA ILE A 10 -28.17 11.55 -17.86
C ILE A 10 -26.98 12.09 -18.68
N GLY A 11 -26.88 13.41 -18.87
CA GLY A 11 -25.88 14.07 -19.70
C GLY A 11 -26.20 13.98 -21.20
N ASP A 12 -25.18 13.85 -22.04
CA ASP A 12 -25.32 13.87 -23.51
C ASP A 12 -25.99 12.60 -24.10
N PHE A 13 -26.38 11.63 -23.26
CA PHE A 13 -26.96 10.37 -23.73
C PHE A 13 -28.46 10.52 -24.07
N LYS A 14 -28.85 9.98 -25.23
CA LYS A 14 -30.24 9.86 -25.70
C LYS A 14 -30.53 8.43 -26.11
N ASP A 15 -31.78 8.01 -25.97
CA ASP A 15 -32.28 6.70 -26.40
C ASP A 15 -31.50 5.52 -25.78
N VAL A 16 -31.21 5.63 -24.48
CA VAL A 16 -30.46 4.66 -23.69
C VAL A 16 -31.35 3.47 -23.32
N GLU A 17 -30.82 2.26 -23.34
CA GLU A 17 -31.65 1.06 -23.20
C GLU A 17 -31.81 0.61 -21.74
N VAL A 18 -33.02 0.20 -21.36
CA VAL A 18 -33.30 -0.46 -20.07
C VAL A 18 -32.81 -1.91 -20.10
N ILE A 19 -31.77 -2.23 -19.32
CA ILE A 19 -31.17 -3.57 -19.26
C ILE A 19 -31.64 -4.42 -18.08
N GLU A 20 -32.20 -3.80 -17.05
CA GLU A 20 -32.73 -4.48 -15.86
C GLU A 20 -33.87 -3.66 -15.26
N VAL A 21 -34.94 -4.34 -14.85
CA VAL A 21 -36.04 -3.75 -14.05
C VAL A 21 -35.94 -4.34 -12.64
N LEU A 22 -35.79 -3.47 -11.64
CA LEU A 22 -35.39 -3.85 -10.28
C LEU A 22 -36.55 -3.89 -9.28
N VAL A 23 -37.69 -3.33 -9.67
CA VAL A 23 -38.90 -3.27 -8.84
C VAL A 23 -40.06 -3.93 -9.57
N LYS A 24 -41.10 -4.29 -8.84
CA LYS A 24 -42.39 -4.73 -9.38
C LYS A 24 -43.53 -3.94 -8.74
N PRO A 25 -44.72 -3.87 -9.38
CA PRO A 25 -45.90 -3.29 -8.75
C PRO A 25 -46.19 -3.94 -7.40
N GLY A 26 -46.46 -3.11 -6.39
CA GLY A 26 -46.64 -3.50 -4.98
C GLY A 26 -45.38 -3.46 -4.12
N ASP A 27 -44.19 -3.23 -4.69
CA ASP A 27 -42.97 -3.08 -3.89
C ASP A 27 -42.94 -1.75 -3.14
N GLN A 28 -42.57 -1.80 -1.85
CA GLN A 28 -42.27 -0.62 -1.03
C GLN A 28 -40.80 -0.24 -1.21
N ILE A 29 -40.55 1.00 -1.62
CA ILE A 29 -39.20 1.51 -1.91
C ILE A 29 -38.91 2.78 -1.12
N ASN A 30 -37.64 3.00 -0.80
CA ASN A 30 -37.14 4.22 -0.18
C ASN A 30 -36.68 5.22 -1.24
N LYS A 31 -36.50 6.47 -0.81
CA LYS A 31 -35.78 7.47 -1.61
C LYS A 31 -34.37 6.93 -1.90
N ASN A 32 -33.94 7.06 -3.16
CA ASN A 32 -32.71 6.54 -3.74
C ASN A 32 -32.64 5.03 -4.00
N ASP A 33 -33.70 4.26 -3.73
CA ASP A 33 -33.73 2.85 -4.15
C ASP A 33 -33.81 2.76 -5.69
N PRO A 34 -33.03 1.87 -6.33
CA PRO A 34 -32.93 1.81 -7.78
C PRO A 34 -34.18 1.17 -8.40
N ILE A 35 -34.66 1.74 -9.51
CA ILE A 35 -35.90 1.34 -10.20
C ILE A 35 -35.58 0.49 -11.45
N VAL A 36 -34.67 1.00 -12.28
CA VAL A 36 -34.18 0.35 -13.49
C VAL A 36 -32.69 0.57 -13.61
N THR A 37 -32.01 -0.31 -14.34
CA THR A 37 -30.65 -0.09 -14.82
C THR A 37 -30.72 0.25 -16.30
N ILE A 38 -30.13 1.38 -16.69
CA ILE A 38 -29.95 1.79 -18.09
C ILE A 38 -28.50 1.60 -18.52
N GLU A 39 -28.25 1.36 -19.80
CA GLU A 39 -26.91 1.11 -20.34
C GLU A 39 -26.62 1.96 -21.58
N SER A 40 -25.55 2.75 -21.52
CA SER A 40 -24.96 3.47 -22.65
C SER A 40 -23.84 2.65 -23.29
N ASP A 41 -23.20 3.21 -24.32
CA ASP A 41 -22.01 2.63 -24.97
C ASP A 41 -20.79 2.54 -24.03
N LYS A 42 -20.80 3.30 -22.93
CA LYS A 42 -19.66 3.45 -22.01
C LYS A 42 -19.91 2.93 -20.60
N SER A 43 -21.15 2.99 -20.11
CA SER A 43 -21.43 2.61 -18.72
C SER A 43 -22.88 2.20 -18.49
N SER A 44 -23.10 1.48 -17.37
CA SER A 44 -24.43 1.13 -16.88
C SER A 44 -24.75 1.94 -15.63
N LEU A 45 -25.92 2.57 -15.58
CA LEU A 45 -26.36 3.43 -14.48
C LEU A 45 -27.70 2.94 -13.92
N GLU A 46 -27.80 2.84 -12.60
CA GLU A 46 -29.08 2.59 -11.92
C GLU A 46 -29.82 3.93 -11.75
N ILE A 47 -31.09 3.99 -12.17
CA ILE A 47 -31.94 5.16 -11.95
C ILE A 47 -32.59 5.07 -10.55
N PRO A 48 -32.26 5.97 -9.61
CA PRO A 48 -32.82 5.97 -8.28
C PRO A 48 -34.24 6.53 -8.23
N SER A 49 -35.02 6.08 -7.25
CA SER A 49 -36.30 6.69 -6.93
C SER A 49 -36.12 8.07 -6.27
N PRO A 50 -36.81 9.13 -6.73
CA PRO A 50 -36.74 10.46 -6.12
C PRO A 50 -37.46 10.55 -4.76
N ALA A 51 -38.32 9.57 -4.43
CA ALA A 51 -39.15 9.56 -3.21
C ALA A 51 -39.41 8.13 -2.70
N ALA A 52 -39.83 8.03 -1.43
CA ALA A 52 -40.24 6.75 -0.82
C ALA A 52 -41.75 6.52 -1.02
N GLY A 53 -42.16 5.27 -1.26
CA GLY A 53 -43.56 4.91 -1.46
C GLY A 53 -43.75 3.52 -2.07
N GLU A 54 -44.99 3.19 -2.44
CA GLU A 54 -45.33 1.93 -3.10
C GLU A 54 -45.32 2.09 -4.62
N ILE A 55 -44.69 1.18 -5.37
CA ILE A 55 -44.76 1.16 -6.84
C ILE A 55 -46.17 0.75 -7.27
N LYS A 56 -46.91 1.67 -7.90
CA LYS A 56 -48.27 1.42 -8.38
C LYS A 56 -48.29 0.78 -9.76
N SER A 57 -47.46 1.28 -10.68
CA SER A 57 -47.33 0.70 -12.02
C SER A 57 -45.96 1.00 -12.63
N LEU A 58 -45.44 0.04 -13.40
CA LEU A 58 -44.28 0.22 -14.27
C LEU A 58 -44.74 0.62 -15.67
N LYS A 59 -44.02 1.54 -16.30
CA LYS A 59 -44.30 2.06 -17.64
C LYS A 59 -43.27 1.65 -18.69
N VAL A 60 -42.23 0.92 -18.27
CA VAL A 60 -41.14 0.44 -19.10
C VAL A 60 -40.90 -1.05 -18.86
N GLN A 61 -40.34 -1.72 -19.87
CA GLN A 61 -39.88 -3.10 -19.83
C GLN A 61 -38.42 -3.20 -20.28
N ILE A 62 -37.79 -4.36 -20.03
CA ILE A 62 -36.41 -4.61 -20.48
C ILE A 62 -36.38 -4.54 -22.02
N GLY A 63 -35.46 -3.74 -22.55
CA GLY A 63 -35.31 -3.50 -23.99
C GLY A 63 -35.88 -2.16 -24.47
N ASP A 64 -36.67 -1.46 -23.66
CA ASP A 64 -37.18 -0.14 -24.02
C ASP A 64 -36.05 0.90 -24.05
N LYS A 65 -36.14 1.85 -25.00
CA LYS A 65 -35.24 2.99 -25.10
C LYS A 65 -35.85 4.19 -24.37
N VAL A 66 -35.07 4.80 -23.49
CA VAL A 66 -35.51 5.90 -22.64
C VAL A 66 -34.52 7.07 -22.74
N SER A 67 -35.06 8.29 -22.66
CA SER A 67 -34.30 9.55 -22.61
C SER A 67 -34.70 10.34 -21.36
N GLU A 68 -33.97 11.42 -21.04
CA GLU A 68 -34.35 12.35 -19.97
C GLU A 68 -35.86 12.69 -20.03
N GLY A 69 -36.53 12.67 -18.87
CA GLY A 69 -37.96 12.94 -18.74
C GLY A 69 -38.90 11.75 -18.98
N THR A 70 -38.42 10.65 -19.59
CA THR A 70 -39.23 9.44 -19.84
C THR A 70 -39.75 8.85 -18.53
N VAL A 71 -41.07 8.64 -18.41
CA VAL A 71 -41.69 8.11 -17.18
C VAL A 71 -41.43 6.60 -17.06
N LEU A 72 -40.76 6.19 -15.99
CA LEU A 72 -40.39 4.81 -15.68
C LEU A 72 -41.47 4.07 -14.87
N ALA A 73 -41.98 4.73 -13.83
CA ALA A 73 -42.95 4.15 -12.90
C ALA A 73 -43.79 5.23 -12.22
N THR A 74 -44.88 4.83 -11.57
CA THR A 74 -45.69 5.69 -10.69
C THR A 74 -45.61 5.18 -9.26
N ILE A 75 -45.31 6.06 -8.31
CA ILE A 75 -45.30 5.72 -6.87
C ILE A 75 -46.50 6.34 -6.17
N GLU A 76 -47.02 5.67 -5.15
CA GLU A 76 -48.04 6.19 -4.26
C GLU A 76 -47.46 6.40 -2.85
N ASN A 77 -47.47 7.64 -2.37
CA ASN A 77 -46.90 7.99 -1.06
C ASN A 77 -47.71 7.32 0.08
N GLY A 78 -47.14 6.30 0.70
CA GLY A 78 -47.66 5.70 1.94
C GLY A 78 -47.31 6.56 3.16
N LYS A 79 -48.29 6.85 4.02
CA LYS A 79 -48.04 7.43 5.35
C LYS A 79 -47.26 6.41 6.20
N LEU A 80 -45.94 6.56 6.29
CA LEU A 80 -45.17 5.97 7.39
C LEU A 80 -45.52 6.72 8.68
N SER A 81 -45.94 5.99 9.72
CA SER A 81 -46.19 6.55 11.05
C SER A 81 -44.88 7.08 11.64
N ALA A 82 -44.71 8.41 11.63
CA ALA A 82 -43.62 9.06 12.32
C ALA A 82 -43.83 8.92 13.84
N ALA A 83 -42.96 8.15 14.50
CA ALA A 83 -42.71 8.36 15.92
C ALA A 83 -42.14 9.77 16.09
N LYS A 84 -42.88 10.62 16.82
CA LYS A 84 -42.51 11.98 17.15
C LYS A 84 -41.10 12.03 17.77
N LYS A 85 -40.19 12.76 17.13
CA LYS A 85 -39.16 13.54 17.83
C LYS A 85 -39.47 15.00 17.59
N GLU A 86 -39.83 15.69 18.66
CA GLU A 86 -39.92 17.14 18.71
C GLU A 86 -38.55 17.74 18.39
N ASN A 87 -38.51 18.59 17.35
CA ASN A 87 -37.47 19.59 17.18
C ASN A 87 -38.14 20.95 17.36
N THR A 88 -37.87 21.57 18.50
CA THR A 88 -38.11 22.98 18.79
C THR A 88 -37.40 23.85 17.76
N LYS A 89 -38.17 24.59 16.96
CA LYS A 89 -37.68 25.69 16.13
C LYS A 89 -37.57 26.94 17.00
N ASP A 90 -36.37 27.29 17.44
CA ASP A 90 -36.06 28.67 17.81
C ASP A 90 -35.73 29.46 16.55
N LYS A 91 -36.56 30.46 16.27
CA LYS A 91 -36.31 31.51 15.30
C LYS A 91 -35.38 32.53 15.96
N LEU A 92 -34.17 32.69 15.43
CA LEU A 92 -33.37 33.89 15.68
C LEU A 92 -33.70 34.95 14.61
N PRO A 93 -33.81 36.24 14.98
CA PRO A 93 -34.17 37.31 14.05
C PRO A 93 -33.02 37.65 13.09
N VAL A 94 -33.42 37.98 11.85
CA VAL A 94 -32.57 38.58 10.83
C VAL A 94 -32.36 40.05 11.20
N ASP A 95 -31.14 40.42 11.56
CA ASP A 95 -30.74 41.82 11.68
C ASP A 95 -30.17 42.35 10.36
N LYS A 96 -30.54 43.60 10.07
CA LYS A 96 -30.27 44.33 8.84
C LYS A 96 -28.77 44.58 8.64
N PRO A 97 -28.27 44.65 7.39
CA PRO A 97 -26.90 45.08 7.12
C PRO A 97 -26.75 46.57 7.40
N VAL A 98 -25.88 46.90 8.35
CA VAL A 98 -25.36 48.26 8.54
C VAL A 98 -24.34 48.52 7.42
N LYS A 99 -24.60 49.53 6.60
CA LYS A 99 -23.61 50.13 5.69
C LYS A 99 -22.55 50.84 6.53
N GLU A 100 -21.36 50.27 6.62
CA GLU A 100 -20.16 51.05 6.94
C GLU A 100 -19.51 51.53 5.64
N GLU A 101 -19.33 52.84 5.53
CA GLU A 101 -18.58 53.48 4.46
C GLU A 101 -17.10 53.09 4.51
N PRO A 102 -16.43 52.80 3.38
CA PRO A 102 -15.01 52.54 3.38
C PRO A 102 -14.25 53.84 3.63
N LYS A 103 -13.62 53.95 4.80
CA LYS A 103 -12.53 54.92 5.00
C LYS A 103 -11.38 54.55 4.06
N LYS A 104 -11.19 55.38 3.03
CA LYS A 104 -10.01 55.38 2.17
C LYS A 104 -8.76 55.65 3.01
N ASN A 105 -8.12 54.60 3.51
CA ASN A 105 -6.69 54.68 3.81
C ASN A 105 -5.95 54.66 2.47
N GLN A 106 -5.33 55.79 2.14
CA GLN A 106 -4.41 55.89 1.02
C GLN A 106 -3.30 54.86 1.21
N ILE A 107 -3.33 53.79 0.42
CA ILE A 107 -2.19 52.89 0.27
C ILE A 107 -1.13 53.70 -0.47
N LYS A 108 -0.14 54.21 0.26
CA LYS A 108 1.12 54.62 -0.37
C LYS A 108 1.64 53.39 -1.11
N GLN A 109 1.71 53.46 -2.44
CA GLN A 109 2.44 52.47 -3.24
C GLN A 109 3.90 52.51 -2.80
N VAL A 110 4.27 51.57 -1.93
CA VAL A 110 5.67 51.30 -1.63
C VAL A 110 6.23 50.60 -2.86
N LYS A 111 7.29 51.16 -3.47
CA LYS A 111 8.06 50.47 -4.51
C LYS A 111 8.40 49.08 -3.99
N LYS A 112 8.14 48.03 -4.76
CA LYS A 112 8.64 46.67 -4.44
C LYS A 112 10.17 46.75 -4.35
N VAL A 113 10.69 46.79 -3.13
CA VAL A 113 12.11 46.65 -2.86
C VAL A 113 12.36 45.16 -2.77
N PHE A 114 13.01 44.58 -3.78
CA PHE A 114 13.54 43.24 -3.66
C PHE A 114 14.66 43.32 -2.62
N ALA A 115 14.38 42.90 -1.38
CA ALA A 115 15.40 42.84 -0.34
C ALA A 115 16.39 41.72 -0.70
N GLU A 116 17.68 42.06 -0.82
CA GLU A 116 18.76 41.08 -0.88
C GLU A 116 18.95 40.41 0.50
N PRO A 117 19.52 39.19 0.57
CA PRO A 117 19.75 38.50 1.83
C PRO A 117 20.61 39.36 2.77
N ALA A 118 20.27 39.36 4.06
CA ALA A 118 20.90 40.20 5.06
C ALA A 118 22.43 40.02 5.16
N SER A 119 23.13 41.15 5.28
CA SER A 119 24.46 41.27 5.88
C SER A 119 24.56 40.44 7.16
N SER A 120 25.71 39.79 7.41
CA SER A 120 25.96 39.00 8.61
C SER A 120 26.22 39.83 9.87
N GLU A 121 26.21 41.16 9.78
CA GLU A 121 26.44 42.09 10.88
C GLU A 121 25.14 42.81 11.25
N ASP A 122 24.80 42.78 12.54
CA ASP A 122 23.67 43.51 13.14
C ASP A 122 23.98 45.01 13.10
N ILE A 123 23.29 45.72 12.21
CA ILE A 123 23.52 47.15 11.95
C ILE A 123 23.01 48.04 13.08
N ASP A 124 22.10 47.54 13.92
CA ASP A 124 21.59 48.22 15.11
C ASP A 124 21.20 47.21 16.20
N PRO A 125 22.18 46.82 17.06
CA PRO A 125 21.93 45.88 18.14
C PRO A 125 20.94 46.39 19.20
N ILE A 126 20.72 47.71 19.31
CA ILE A 126 19.77 48.26 20.28
C ILE A 126 18.36 47.97 19.80
N GLU A 127 18.04 48.34 18.55
CA GLU A 127 16.74 48.05 17.94
C GLU A 127 16.45 46.54 17.96
N THR A 128 17.42 45.71 17.55
CA THR A 128 17.27 44.25 17.58
C THR A 128 16.92 43.74 18.99
N ASN A 129 17.56 44.26 20.04
CA ASN A 129 17.25 43.88 21.42
C ASN A 129 15.86 44.36 21.87
N GLU A 130 15.42 45.56 21.48
CA GLU A 130 14.06 46.04 21.81
C GLU A 130 12.96 45.13 21.23
N TRP A 131 13.15 44.64 20.00
CA TRP A 131 12.24 43.67 19.38
C TRP A 131 12.23 42.33 20.12
N ILE A 132 13.41 41.84 20.55
CA ILE A 132 13.54 40.60 21.32
C ILE A 132 12.90 40.75 22.70
N GLU A 133 13.16 41.83 23.42
CA GLU A 133 12.57 42.13 24.73
C GLU A 133 11.05 42.27 24.65
N SER A 134 10.55 42.93 23.60
CA SER A 134 9.11 43.03 23.34
C SER A 134 8.46 41.66 23.17
N LEU A 135 9.09 40.76 22.41
CA LEU A 135 8.61 39.39 22.24
C LEU A 135 8.66 38.60 23.56
N ASN A 136 9.76 38.69 24.31
CA ASN A 136 9.92 38.03 25.60
C ASN A 136 8.86 38.49 26.60
N SER A 137 8.60 39.80 26.68
CA SER A 137 7.57 40.38 27.55
C SER A 137 6.18 39.82 27.23
N VAL A 138 5.83 39.65 25.94
CA VAL A 138 4.57 39.01 25.54
C VAL A 138 4.54 37.53 25.93
N ILE A 139 5.65 36.80 25.74
CA ILE A 139 5.73 35.38 26.11
C ILE A 139 5.54 35.20 27.62
N GLU A 140 6.14 36.06 28.43
CA GLU A 140 6.08 36.00 29.90
C GLU A 140 4.70 36.41 30.46
N ASN A 141 4.09 37.47 29.92
CA ASN A 141 2.84 38.02 30.45
C ASN A 141 1.58 37.43 29.81
N ASP A 142 1.58 37.23 28.49
CA ASP A 142 0.39 36.82 27.71
C ASP A 142 0.50 35.41 27.11
N GLY A 143 1.69 34.80 27.18
CA GLY A 143 1.93 33.41 26.78
C GLY A 143 2.23 33.19 25.30
N ALA A 144 2.71 31.96 25.01
CA ALA A 144 3.13 31.54 23.67
C ALA A 144 2.06 31.67 22.56
N PRO A 145 0.75 31.40 22.78
CA PRO A 145 -0.27 31.60 21.75
C PRO A 145 -0.37 33.05 21.27
N ARG A 146 -0.26 34.02 22.19
CA ARG A 146 -0.31 35.45 21.86
C ARG A 146 0.94 35.89 21.09
N ALA A 147 2.12 35.46 21.55
CA ALA A 147 3.38 35.72 20.85
C ALA A 147 3.35 35.17 19.41
N SER A 148 2.85 33.94 19.23
CA SER A 148 2.70 33.32 17.89
C SER A 148 1.74 34.11 17.00
N TYR A 149 0.60 34.56 17.55
CA TYR A 149 -0.34 35.41 16.81
C TYR A 149 0.31 36.72 16.33
N LEU A 150 1.08 37.40 17.18
CA LEU A 150 1.77 38.64 16.82
C LEU A 150 2.83 38.41 15.75
N LEU A 151 3.66 37.37 15.88
CA LEU A 151 4.65 37.00 14.86
C LEU A 151 3.99 36.73 13.50
N ASN A 152 2.87 36.00 13.49
CA ASN A 152 2.11 35.77 12.26
C ASN A 152 1.60 37.08 11.63
N LYS A 153 1.19 38.06 12.46
CA LYS A 153 0.76 39.37 11.96
C LYS A 153 1.92 40.19 11.39
N VAL A 154 3.09 40.15 12.01
CA VAL A 154 4.31 40.80 11.50
C VAL A 154 4.75 40.16 10.18
N VAL A 155 4.73 38.82 10.09
CA VAL A 155 5.01 38.06 8.86
C VAL A 155 4.01 38.39 7.74
N GLU A 156 2.71 38.43 8.04
CA GLU A 156 1.66 38.81 7.09
C GLU A 156 1.88 40.23 6.55
N LEU A 157 2.25 41.17 7.42
CA LEU A 157 2.60 42.54 7.04
C LEU A 157 3.85 42.57 6.15
N ALA A 158 4.89 41.80 6.49
CA ALA A 158 6.11 41.71 5.69
C ALA A 158 5.83 41.21 4.26
N TYR A 159 5.00 40.16 4.11
CA TYR A 159 4.55 39.68 2.80
C TYR A 159 3.75 40.75 2.02
N LYS A 160 2.81 41.42 2.67
CA LYS A 160 2.02 42.51 2.04
C LYS A 160 2.89 43.68 1.58
N SER A 161 3.97 43.94 2.31
CA SER A 161 4.98 44.96 1.98
C SER A 161 6.01 44.50 0.93
N GLY A 162 5.97 43.23 0.51
CA GLY A 162 6.87 42.69 -0.52
C GLY A 162 8.27 42.30 -0.03
N LEU A 163 8.47 42.11 1.29
CA LEU A 163 9.75 41.63 1.82
C LEU A 163 9.95 40.14 1.51
N VAL A 164 11.19 39.78 1.18
CA VAL A 164 11.64 38.37 1.12
C VAL A 164 11.99 37.95 2.53
N LEU A 165 11.16 37.09 3.14
CA LEU A 165 11.47 36.54 4.45
C LEU A 165 12.58 35.49 4.37
N PRO A 166 13.47 35.41 5.37
CA PRO A 166 14.41 34.30 5.48
C PRO A 166 13.66 32.96 5.56
N ASP A 167 14.20 31.93 4.92
CA ASP A 167 13.56 30.61 4.85
C ASP A 167 13.62 29.90 6.22
N THR A 168 12.53 30.01 7.00
CA THR A 168 12.44 29.51 8.39
C THR A 168 11.88 28.07 8.49
N ARG A 169 12.06 27.25 7.46
CA ARG A 169 11.55 25.86 7.44
C ARG A 169 12.20 24.95 8.48
N THR A 170 13.35 25.35 9.03
CA THR A 170 14.07 24.59 10.06
C THR A 170 14.21 25.39 11.34
N THR A 171 14.31 24.69 12.47
CA THR A 171 14.56 25.33 13.78
C THR A 171 16.00 25.08 14.23
N PRO A 172 16.50 25.80 15.26
CA PRO A 172 17.82 25.55 15.82
C PRO A 172 18.06 24.07 16.15
N TYR A 173 19.30 23.60 16.04
CA TYR A 173 19.72 22.20 16.15
C TYR A 173 19.79 21.74 17.61
N ILE A 174 18.68 21.88 18.32
CA ILE A 174 18.42 21.50 19.70
C ILE A 174 17.11 20.70 19.80
N ASN A 175 16.77 20.23 21.00
CA ASN A 175 15.52 19.52 21.24
C ASN A 175 14.32 20.44 21.01
N THR A 176 13.25 19.91 20.41
CA THR A 176 11.99 20.66 20.24
C THR A 176 11.30 20.93 21.58
N ILE A 177 11.40 19.99 22.53
CA ILE A 177 10.83 20.12 23.87
C ILE A 177 11.94 20.60 24.81
N PRO A 178 11.85 21.81 25.39
CA PRO A 178 12.84 22.30 26.34
C PRO A 178 12.72 21.58 27.69
N PRO A 179 13.79 21.53 28.51
CA PRO A 179 13.79 20.79 29.78
C PRO A 179 12.65 21.15 30.75
N GLY A 180 12.24 22.43 30.79
CA GLY A 180 11.14 22.89 31.64
C GLY A 180 9.74 22.39 31.22
N ALA A 181 9.60 21.93 29.97
CA ALA A 181 8.35 21.39 29.42
C ALA A 181 8.35 19.85 29.32
N GLU A 182 9.43 19.18 29.77
CA GLU A 182 9.54 17.74 29.68
C GLU A 182 8.66 17.02 30.71
N ILE A 183 7.77 16.17 30.21
CA ILE A 183 7.03 15.24 31.06
C ILE A 183 7.95 14.09 31.45
N LYS A 184 8.08 13.86 32.76
CA LYS A 184 8.93 12.79 33.30
C LYS A 184 8.27 11.42 33.14
N SER A 185 9.07 10.41 32.80
CA SER A 185 8.65 9.01 32.81
C SER A 185 8.33 8.54 34.23
N THR A 186 7.27 7.74 34.38
CA THR A 186 6.94 7.02 35.62
C THR A 186 7.61 5.65 35.71
N GLY A 187 8.50 5.34 34.75
CA GLY A 187 9.28 4.10 34.72
C GLY A 187 10.47 4.10 35.67
N ASP A 188 10.79 2.94 36.24
CA ASP A 188 12.04 2.77 36.98
C ASP A 188 13.21 2.64 35.99
N GLN A 189 13.97 3.71 35.88
CA GLN A 189 15.07 3.79 34.92
C GLN A 189 16.25 2.88 35.28
N ASN A 190 16.41 2.47 36.54
CA ASN A 190 17.45 1.54 36.94
C ASN A 190 17.12 0.13 36.43
N ILE A 191 15.88 -0.31 36.61
CA ILE A 191 15.39 -1.61 36.13
C ILE A 191 15.35 -1.63 34.60
N GLU A 192 14.78 -0.60 33.97
CA GLU A 192 14.67 -0.52 32.50
C GLU A 192 16.05 -0.52 31.81
N LYS A 193 17.03 0.17 32.40
CA LYS A 193 18.41 0.14 31.91
C LYS A 193 19.00 -1.29 31.92
N LYS A 194 18.75 -2.07 32.98
CA LYS A 194 19.19 -3.48 33.06
C LYS A 194 18.50 -4.35 32.02
N ILE A 195 17.18 -4.26 31.91
CA ILE A 195 16.41 -5.00 30.89
C ILE A 195 16.95 -4.68 29.48
N ARG A 196 17.12 -3.39 29.17
CA ARG A 196 17.65 -2.93 27.89
C ARG A 196 19.07 -3.45 27.64
N ALA A 197 19.91 -3.54 28.67
CA ALA A 197 21.23 -4.17 28.57
C ALA A 197 21.14 -5.67 28.22
N TYR A 198 20.21 -6.41 28.83
CA TYR A 198 20.02 -7.83 28.55
C TYR A 198 19.51 -8.07 27.13
N VAL A 199 18.58 -7.25 26.65
CA VAL A 199 18.08 -7.30 25.27
C VAL A 199 19.21 -7.01 24.27
N ARG A 200 20.03 -5.97 24.53
CA ARG A 200 21.22 -5.65 23.71
C ARG A 200 22.18 -6.82 23.61
N TRP A 201 22.54 -7.42 24.75
CA TRP A 201 23.41 -8.58 24.80
C TRP A 201 22.86 -9.75 24.00
N ASN A 202 21.62 -10.16 24.27
CA ASN A 202 21.02 -11.32 23.61
C ASN A 202 20.88 -11.10 22.08
N ALA A 203 20.59 -9.88 21.64
CA ALA A 203 20.55 -9.55 20.22
C ALA A 203 21.92 -9.70 19.56
N ALA A 204 22.98 -9.17 20.19
CA ALA A 204 24.34 -9.30 19.68
C ALA A 204 24.82 -10.77 19.71
N ALA A 205 24.62 -11.47 20.83
CA ALA A 205 24.98 -12.87 21.01
C ALA A 205 24.33 -13.78 19.96
N MET A 206 23.06 -13.53 19.62
CA MET A 206 22.33 -14.30 18.60
C MET A 206 22.95 -14.13 17.22
N VAL A 207 23.27 -12.90 16.81
CA VAL A 207 23.92 -12.63 15.52
C VAL A 207 25.32 -13.23 15.49
N VAL A 208 26.11 -13.06 16.55
CA VAL A 208 27.48 -13.61 16.62
C VAL A 208 27.47 -15.15 16.58
N LYS A 209 26.54 -15.80 17.30
CA LYS A 209 26.36 -17.26 17.25
C LYS A 209 26.00 -17.76 15.86
N ALA A 210 25.08 -17.09 15.16
CA ALA A 210 24.75 -17.43 13.79
C ALA A 210 25.99 -17.35 12.88
N ASN A 211 26.76 -16.25 12.99
CA ASN A 211 27.97 -16.05 12.19
C ASN A 211 29.15 -16.96 12.58
N LYS A 212 29.15 -17.54 13.79
CA LYS A 212 30.09 -18.58 14.20
C LYS A 212 29.77 -19.92 13.54
N LYS A 213 28.49 -20.21 13.26
CA LYS A 213 28.07 -21.38 12.46
C LYS A 213 28.38 -21.17 10.97
N SER A 214 27.93 -20.05 10.41
CA SER A 214 28.27 -19.64 9.04
C SER A 214 28.15 -18.13 8.88
N SER A 215 29.18 -17.49 8.32
CA SER A 215 29.16 -16.04 8.06
C SER A 215 28.19 -15.61 6.97
N GLU A 216 27.67 -16.54 6.17
CA GLU A 216 26.69 -16.26 5.12
C GLU A 216 25.32 -15.91 5.70
N LEU A 217 25.00 -16.40 6.89
CA LEU A 217 23.74 -16.08 7.58
C LEU A 217 23.63 -14.57 7.82
N GLY A 218 24.72 -13.88 8.14
CA GLY A 218 24.73 -12.44 8.39
C GLY A 218 23.89 -12.04 9.61
N GLY A 219 23.25 -10.86 9.54
CA GLY A 219 22.53 -10.25 10.67
C GLY A 219 23.14 -8.93 11.11
N HIS A 220 22.35 -8.09 11.78
CA HIS A 220 22.72 -6.70 12.07
C HIS A 220 22.71 -6.45 13.57
N ILE A 221 23.83 -5.96 14.10
CA ILE A 221 23.95 -5.55 15.52
C ILE A 221 23.79 -4.03 15.65
N GLY A 222 24.47 -3.28 14.78
CA GLY A 222 24.59 -1.83 14.90
C GLY A 222 23.28 -1.05 14.82
N THR A 223 22.33 -1.50 13.98
CA THR A 223 21.02 -0.85 13.82
C THR A 223 20.21 -0.92 15.11
N PHE A 224 19.98 -2.12 15.65
CA PHE A 224 19.25 -2.26 16.92
C PHE A 224 20.01 -1.61 18.07
N ALA A 225 21.34 -1.69 18.11
CA ALA A 225 22.12 -1.02 19.14
C ALA A 225 21.87 0.50 19.16
N SER A 226 21.70 1.15 18.01
CA SER A 226 21.37 2.57 17.94
C SER A 226 19.95 2.90 18.42
N ALA A 227 18.97 2.03 18.13
CA ALA A 227 17.55 2.27 18.35
C ALA A 227 16.97 1.62 19.62
N ALA A 228 17.72 0.81 20.35
CA ALA A 228 17.18 0.00 21.45
C ALA A 228 16.52 0.83 22.56
N THR A 229 16.96 2.06 22.82
CA THR A 229 16.28 2.97 23.77
C THR A 229 14.92 3.43 23.24
N LEU A 230 14.80 3.69 21.93
CA LEU A 230 13.54 4.06 21.28
C LEU A 230 12.50 2.94 21.41
N TYR A 231 12.92 1.70 21.12
CA TYR A 231 12.05 0.53 21.27
C TYR A 231 11.68 0.23 22.72
N ASP A 232 12.63 0.34 23.64
CA ASP A 232 12.39 0.02 25.05
C ASP A 232 11.38 0.99 25.69
N VAL A 233 11.52 2.29 25.45
CA VAL A 233 10.56 3.30 25.93
C VAL A 233 9.16 3.04 25.36
N GLY A 234 9.07 2.75 24.06
CA GLY A 234 7.80 2.39 23.41
C GLY A 234 7.14 1.15 24.02
N MET A 235 7.91 0.08 24.20
CA MET A 235 7.44 -1.20 24.76
C MET A 235 7.03 -1.10 26.22
N ASN A 236 7.68 -0.26 27.04
CA ASN A 236 7.39 -0.17 28.46
C ASN A 236 6.24 0.78 28.78
N HIS A 237 5.97 1.78 27.93
CA HIS A 237 5.07 2.88 28.29
C HIS A 237 3.98 3.23 27.29
N PHE A 238 4.12 2.89 26.00
CA PHE A 238 3.24 3.45 24.97
C PHE A 238 2.46 2.40 24.18
N TRP A 239 3.10 1.32 23.74
CA TRP A 239 2.49 0.43 22.76
C TRP A 239 1.53 -0.56 23.37
N ARG A 240 0.25 -0.35 23.11
CA ARG A 240 -0.84 -1.18 23.62
C ARG A 240 -1.03 -2.39 22.72
N ALA A 241 -0.96 -3.59 23.29
CA ALA A 241 -1.22 -4.83 22.56
C ALA A 241 -2.72 -5.02 22.34
N LYS A 242 -3.03 -5.81 21.32
CA LYS A 242 -4.39 -6.28 21.04
C LYS A 242 -4.89 -7.16 22.20
N ASN A 243 -6.14 -6.95 22.60
CA ASN A 243 -6.84 -7.76 23.60
C ASN A 243 -8.36 -7.66 23.39
N ASN A 244 -9.16 -8.29 24.27
CA ASN A 244 -10.62 -8.35 24.15
C ASN A 244 -11.33 -6.98 24.19
N LYS A 245 -10.67 -5.90 24.62
CA LYS A 245 -11.24 -4.55 24.76
C LYS A 245 -10.57 -3.49 23.88
N PHE A 246 -9.50 -3.84 23.17
CA PHE A 246 -8.68 -2.88 22.42
C PHE A 246 -8.00 -3.58 21.25
N GLY A 247 -8.14 -3.02 20.04
CA GLY A 247 -7.63 -3.60 18.79
C GLY A 247 -6.10 -3.56 18.62
N GLY A 248 -5.37 -2.95 19.56
CA GLY A 248 -3.90 -2.88 19.54
C GLY A 248 -3.35 -1.73 18.68
N ASP A 249 -2.27 -1.11 19.14
CA ASP A 249 -1.47 -0.22 18.29
C ASP A 249 -0.76 -1.06 17.22
N LEU A 250 -0.48 -0.47 16.06
CA LEU A 250 0.20 -1.15 14.94
C LEU A 250 1.63 -0.62 14.82
N ILE A 251 2.62 -1.51 14.89
CA ILE A 251 4.04 -1.11 14.92
C ILE A 251 4.76 -1.70 13.72
N TYR A 252 5.18 -0.83 12.80
CA TYR A 252 6.07 -1.14 11.69
C TYR A 252 7.51 -1.08 12.23
N PHE A 253 7.98 -2.21 12.75
CA PHE A 253 9.36 -2.37 13.22
C PHE A 253 10.33 -2.23 12.06
N GLN A 254 11.46 -1.55 12.24
CA GLN A 254 12.52 -1.49 11.23
C GLN A 254 13.08 -2.91 11.04
N GLY A 255 13.09 -3.43 9.81
CA GLY A 255 13.38 -4.85 9.57
C GLY A 255 14.70 -5.32 10.17
N HIS A 256 15.76 -4.53 9.99
CA HIS A 256 17.11 -4.79 10.47
C HIS A 256 17.25 -4.79 12.02
N SER A 257 16.22 -4.34 12.75
CA SER A 257 16.16 -4.37 14.21
C SER A 257 15.52 -5.65 14.78
N ALA A 258 15.10 -6.59 13.93
CA ALA A 258 14.50 -7.87 14.32
C ALA A 258 15.25 -8.62 15.44
N PRO A 259 16.61 -8.67 15.46
CA PRO A 259 17.33 -9.35 16.53
C PRO A 259 16.99 -8.85 17.94
N GLY A 260 16.77 -7.54 18.10
CA GLY A 260 16.38 -6.95 19.37
C GLY A 260 14.97 -7.32 19.81
N ILE A 261 14.05 -7.46 18.85
CA ILE A 261 12.66 -7.85 19.11
C ILE A 261 12.60 -9.31 19.55
N TYR A 262 13.36 -10.20 18.90
CA TYR A 262 13.49 -11.59 19.34
C TYR A 262 14.15 -11.71 20.72
N ALA A 263 15.21 -10.95 20.95
CA ALA A 263 15.90 -10.92 22.25
C ALA A 263 14.95 -10.48 23.39
N ARG A 264 14.09 -9.49 23.14
CA ARG A 264 13.05 -9.09 24.10
C ARG A 264 12.02 -10.20 24.29
N ALA A 265 11.51 -10.79 23.21
CA ALA A 265 10.53 -11.88 23.27
C ALA A 265 11.07 -13.12 24.01
N PHE A 266 12.37 -13.39 23.94
CA PHE A 266 13.05 -14.43 24.73
C PHE A 266 13.02 -14.14 26.24
N LEU A 267 13.28 -12.90 26.65
CA LEU A 267 13.17 -12.48 28.05
C LEU A 267 11.72 -12.53 28.54
N GLU A 268 10.76 -12.16 27.70
CA GLU A 268 9.32 -12.28 27.97
C GLU A 268 8.88 -13.75 28.10
N GLY A 269 9.66 -14.70 27.57
CA GLY A 269 9.39 -16.13 27.59
C GLY A 269 8.55 -16.63 26.42
N ARG A 270 8.42 -15.83 25.35
CA ARG A 270 7.68 -16.18 24.13
C ARG A 270 8.53 -16.94 23.12
N LEU A 271 9.85 -16.81 23.21
CA LEU A 271 10.83 -17.55 22.42
C LEU A 271 11.78 -18.32 23.32
N THR A 272 12.28 -19.44 22.81
CA THR A 272 13.25 -20.31 23.47
C THR A 272 14.67 -20.03 22.98
N SER A 273 15.69 -20.41 23.76
CA SER A 273 17.08 -20.29 23.31
C SER A 273 17.37 -21.10 22.04
N GLY A 274 16.73 -22.25 21.87
CA GLY A 274 16.84 -23.06 20.65
C GLY A 274 16.34 -22.33 19.40
N GLN A 275 15.26 -21.55 19.51
CA GLN A 275 14.80 -20.70 18.40
C GLN A 275 15.80 -19.58 18.08
N LEU A 276 16.38 -18.95 19.10
CA LEU A 276 17.42 -17.93 18.92
C LEU A 276 18.65 -18.52 18.22
N ASP A 277 19.05 -19.74 18.58
CA ASP A 277 20.16 -20.46 17.92
C ASP A 277 19.85 -20.85 16.46
N GLY A 278 18.56 -20.84 16.07
CA GLY A 278 18.04 -21.02 14.71
C GLY A 278 17.75 -19.71 13.96
N PHE A 279 18.25 -18.57 14.44
CA PHE A 279 18.13 -17.31 13.72
C PHE A 279 18.68 -17.42 12.29
N ARG A 280 17.87 -16.99 11.31
CA ARG A 280 18.10 -17.08 9.86
C ARG A 280 18.22 -18.51 9.30
N GLN A 281 17.72 -19.50 10.03
CA GLN A 281 17.75 -20.91 9.64
C GLN A 281 16.36 -21.52 9.83
N GLU A 282 15.45 -21.24 8.90
CA GLU A 282 14.02 -21.55 9.03
C GLU A 282 13.49 -22.63 8.07
N VAL A 283 14.37 -23.19 7.22
CA VAL A 283 14.02 -24.36 6.39
C VAL A 283 13.56 -25.52 7.27
N ASN A 284 14.22 -25.70 8.43
CA ASN A 284 13.79 -26.62 9.46
C ASN A 284 12.90 -25.89 10.47
N LYS A 285 11.93 -26.63 11.05
CA LYS A 285 11.04 -26.09 12.08
C LYS A 285 11.84 -25.56 13.27
N GLY A 286 11.41 -24.42 13.81
CA GLY A 286 11.98 -23.83 15.02
C GLY A 286 13.01 -22.72 14.77
N GLY A 287 13.29 -22.33 13.53
CA GLY A 287 14.09 -21.14 13.22
C GLY A 287 13.36 -19.82 13.44
N LEU A 288 14.10 -18.71 13.30
CA LEU A 288 13.55 -17.35 13.29
C LEU A 288 13.92 -16.66 11.98
N SER A 289 12.94 -16.01 11.34
CA SER A 289 13.15 -15.26 10.10
C SER A 289 14.16 -14.13 10.29
N SER A 290 14.85 -13.78 9.23
CA SER A 290 15.82 -12.67 9.21
C SER A 290 15.19 -11.33 9.59
N TYR A 291 13.95 -11.10 9.14
CA TYR A 291 13.21 -9.84 9.23
C TYR A 291 11.71 -10.09 9.48
N PRO A 292 10.88 -9.04 9.62
CA PRO A 292 9.43 -9.17 9.76
C PRO A 292 8.75 -9.76 8.52
N HIS A 293 8.59 -11.08 8.49
CA HIS A 293 7.91 -11.81 7.42
C HIS A 293 6.68 -12.54 7.95
N PRO A 294 5.47 -11.96 7.85
CA PRO A 294 4.25 -12.63 8.30
C PRO A 294 3.97 -13.95 7.59
N TRP A 295 4.43 -14.16 6.35
CA TRP A 295 4.31 -15.45 5.68
C TRP A 295 5.09 -16.56 6.40
N LEU A 296 6.30 -16.24 6.89
CA LEU A 296 7.20 -17.20 7.54
C LEU A 296 6.91 -17.35 9.04
N MET A 297 6.48 -16.28 9.71
CA MET A 297 6.12 -16.27 11.14
C MET A 297 4.71 -15.70 11.37
N PRO A 298 3.65 -16.42 10.95
CA PRO A 298 2.28 -15.91 10.86
C PRO A 298 1.60 -15.55 12.18
N ASN A 299 2.20 -15.96 13.30
CA ASN A 299 1.72 -15.69 14.66
C ASN A 299 2.58 -14.64 15.40
N PHE A 300 3.62 -14.11 14.76
CA PHE A 300 4.57 -13.18 15.39
C PHE A 300 4.64 -11.85 14.65
N TRP A 301 5.06 -11.84 13.38
CA TRP A 301 5.22 -10.61 12.60
C TRP A 301 3.93 -10.18 11.92
N GLN A 302 3.71 -8.86 11.82
CA GLN A 302 2.50 -8.27 11.23
C GLN A 302 2.76 -7.56 9.90
N PHE A 303 3.86 -6.82 9.77
CA PHE A 303 4.13 -5.92 8.65
C PHE A 303 5.54 -6.16 8.09
N PRO A 304 5.69 -6.42 6.78
CA PRO A 304 6.99 -6.47 6.13
C PRO A 304 7.56 -5.08 5.87
N THR A 305 8.81 -4.87 6.30
CA THR A 305 9.43 -3.53 6.35
C THR A 305 10.89 -3.52 5.93
N VAL A 306 11.46 -4.67 5.53
CA VAL A 306 12.88 -4.73 5.21
C VAL A 306 13.21 -4.20 3.82
N SER A 307 12.27 -4.28 2.87
CA SER A 307 12.34 -3.47 1.66
C SER A 307 12.04 -2.03 2.07
N MET A 308 13.11 -1.22 2.13
CA MET A 308 13.07 0.15 2.62
C MET A 308 12.17 1.01 1.73
N GLY A 309 11.49 2.00 2.31
CA GLY A 309 10.51 2.81 1.59
C GLY A 309 9.09 2.24 1.56
N LEU A 310 8.91 0.91 1.60
CA LEU A 310 7.56 0.33 1.63
C LEU A 310 6.86 0.51 2.98
N GLY A 311 7.60 0.33 4.09
CA GLY A 311 7.09 0.54 5.45
C GLY A 311 6.38 1.88 5.67
N PRO A 312 7.01 3.03 5.35
CA PRO A 312 6.40 4.35 5.55
C PRO A 312 5.14 4.58 4.70
N ILE A 313 5.14 4.26 3.40
CA ILE A 313 3.95 4.44 2.57
C ILE A 313 2.81 3.50 3.02
N MET A 314 3.09 2.22 3.26
CA MET A 314 2.06 1.28 3.76
C MET A 314 1.46 1.75 5.08
N ALA A 315 2.26 2.32 5.98
CA ALA A 315 1.78 2.81 7.27
C ALA A 315 0.92 4.07 7.17
N ILE A 316 1.22 4.99 6.23
CA ILE A 316 0.37 6.16 5.94
C ILE A 316 -1.03 5.69 5.54
N TYR A 317 -1.10 4.74 4.60
CA TYR A 317 -2.37 4.21 4.12
C TYR A 317 -3.06 3.30 5.13
N GLN A 318 -2.31 2.58 5.98
CA GLN A 318 -2.88 1.84 7.11
C GLN A 318 -3.50 2.77 8.17
N ALA A 319 -2.89 3.94 8.42
CA ALA A 319 -3.46 4.95 9.32
C ALA A 319 -4.71 5.60 8.73
N ARG A 320 -4.70 5.92 7.43
CA ARG A 320 -5.89 6.38 6.70
C ARG A 320 -6.99 5.33 6.70
N PHE A 321 -6.66 4.06 6.46
CA PHE A 321 -7.63 2.97 6.43
C PHE A 321 -8.31 2.74 7.79
N LEU A 322 -7.57 2.89 8.90
CA LEU A 322 -8.18 2.85 10.23
C LEU A 322 -9.20 3.99 10.42
N LYS A 323 -8.88 5.21 9.97
CA LYS A 323 -9.84 6.33 9.99
C LYS A 323 -11.05 6.07 9.08
N TYR A 324 -10.83 5.48 7.90
CA TYR A 324 -11.90 5.01 7.01
C TYR A 324 -12.85 4.03 7.73
N LEU A 325 -12.31 3.00 8.39
CA LEU A 325 -13.13 2.03 9.14
C LEU A 325 -13.93 2.70 10.28
N VAL A 326 -13.32 3.65 10.99
CA VAL A 326 -13.98 4.41 12.06
C VAL A 326 -15.09 5.30 11.49
N ASN A 327 -14.80 6.08 10.45
CA ASN A 327 -15.75 7.02 9.85
C ASN A 327 -16.93 6.31 9.18
N ARG A 328 -16.73 5.08 8.69
CA ARG A 328 -17.79 4.19 8.20
C ARG A 328 -18.53 3.43 9.32
N GLY A 329 -18.16 3.63 10.58
CA GLY A 329 -18.78 2.95 11.72
C GLY A 329 -18.54 1.44 11.78
N LEU A 330 -17.53 0.94 11.07
CA LEU A 330 -17.20 -0.50 11.00
C LEU A 330 -16.36 -0.96 12.20
N VAL A 331 -15.58 -0.04 12.78
CA VAL A 331 -14.85 -0.25 14.03
C VAL A 331 -15.02 0.98 14.93
N LYS A 332 -14.86 0.80 16.24
CA LYS A 332 -14.91 1.90 17.20
C LYS A 332 -13.62 2.73 17.12
N ASP A 333 -13.72 4.04 17.30
CA ASP A 333 -12.53 4.86 17.59
C ASP A 333 -12.05 4.57 19.01
N GLU A 334 -10.97 3.81 19.10
CA GLU A 334 -10.30 3.46 20.35
C GLU A 334 -9.06 4.33 20.60
N GLY A 335 -8.79 5.32 19.74
CA GLY A 335 -7.57 6.12 19.79
C GLY A 335 -6.31 5.29 19.55
N ARG A 336 -6.41 4.23 18.73
CA ARG A 336 -5.27 3.39 18.29
C ARG A 336 -4.27 4.22 17.49
N LYS A 337 -2.99 3.90 17.61
CA LYS A 337 -1.89 4.57 16.91
C LYS A 337 -1.11 3.61 16.01
N ILE A 338 -0.60 4.15 14.92
CA ILE A 338 0.30 3.49 13.97
C ILE A 338 1.69 4.11 14.17
N TRP A 339 2.65 3.26 14.55
CA TRP A 339 4.03 3.64 14.81
C TRP A 339 4.93 3.08 13.72
N VAL A 340 5.81 3.91 13.17
CA VAL A 340 6.67 3.54 12.05
C VAL A 340 8.12 3.84 12.38
N PHE A 341 8.95 2.81 12.39
CA PHE A 341 10.37 2.94 12.69
C PHE A 341 11.20 2.89 11.43
N LEU A 342 11.91 3.98 11.16
CA LEU A 342 12.61 4.21 9.90
C LEU A 342 14.09 4.52 10.16
N GLY A 343 14.94 4.18 9.20
CA GLY A 343 16.29 4.73 9.13
C GLY A 343 16.28 6.12 8.50
N ASP A 344 17.22 6.98 8.87
CA ASP A 344 17.44 8.24 8.13
C ASP A 344 17.93 8.00 6.70
N GLY A 345 18.76 6.99 6.46
CA GLY A 345 19.15 6.58 5.11
C GLY A 345 18.00 5.97 4.27
N GLU A 346 17.00 5.37 4.91
CA GLU A 346 15.79 4.84 4.24
C GLU A 346 14.90 5.97 3.70
N MET A 347 15.06 7.19 4.22
CA MET A 347 14.32 8.35 3.72
C MET A 347 14.80 8.86 2.35
N ASP A 348 15.88 8.30 1.81
CA ASP A 348 16.30 8.55 0.41
C ASP A 348 15.38 7.81 -0.59
N GLU A 349 14.64 6.77 -0.16
CA GLU A 349 13.69 6.06 -1.03
C GLU A 349 12.49 6.97 -1.38
N PRO A 350 12.08 7.08 -2.66
CA PRO A 350 10.95 7.92 -3.06
C PRO A 350 9.66 7.62 -2.30
N GLU A 351 9.39 6.35 -2.00
CA GLU A 351 8.20 5.88 -1.28
C GLU A 351 8.18 6.36 0.18
N SER A 352 9.35 6.65 0.78
CA SER A 352 9.45 7.15 2.16
C SER A 352 8.89 8.56 2.33
N LEU A 353 9.02 9.41 1.32
CA LEU A 353 8.63 10.81 1.37
C LEU A 353 7.45 11.14 0.44
N GLY A 354 7.25 10.39 -0.64
CA GLY A 354 6.30 10.73 -1.70
C GLY A 354 4.83 10.85 -1.26
N ALA A 355 4.44 10.18 -0.16
CA ALA A 355 3.07 10.19 0.35
C ALA A 355 2.88 11.02 1.64
N ILE A 356 3.90 11.68 2.20
CA ILE A 356 3.76 12.38 3.49
C ILE A 356 2.76 13.55 3.42
N GLY A 357 2.62 14.18 2.25
CA GLY A 357 1.61 15.23 2.03
C GLY A 357 0.18 14.72 2.21
N LEU A 358 -0.12 13.47 1.80
CA LEU A 358 -1.43 12.86 2.02
C LEU A 358 -1.76 12.76 3.51
N ALA A 359 -0.81 12.30 4.32
CA ALA A 359 -1.03 12.11 5.76
C ALA A 359 -1.44 13.41 6.47
N ALA A 360 -0.87 14.54 6.05
CA ALA A 360 -1.25 15.85 6.57
C ALA A 360 -2.63 16.30 6.05
N ARG A 361 -2.92 16.14 4.74
CA ARG A 361 -4.23 16.45 4.16
C ARG A 361 -5.38 15.68 4.82
N GLU A 362 -5.13 14.42 5.18
CA GLU A 362 -6.09 13.51 5.82
C GLU A 362 -6.07 13.60 7.36
N LYS A 363 -5.32 14.56 7.93
CA LYS A 363 -5.22 14.81 9.38
C LYS A 363 -4.95 13.53 10.19
N LEU A 364 -3.99 12.73 9.75
CA LEU A 364 -3.67 11.42 10.34
C LEU A 364 -2.92 11.55 11.68
N ASP A 365 -3.58 12.11 12.69
CA ASP A 365 -3.09 12.22 14.07
C ASP A 365 -2.99 10.86 14.80
N ASN A 366 -3.38 9.78 14.14
CA ASN A 366 -3.10 8.41 14.55
C ASN A 366 -1.77 7.87 14.01
N LEU A 367 -1.01 8.64 13.22
CA LEU A 367 0.27 8.23 12.64
C LEU A 367 1.46 8.90 13.31
N ILE A 368 2.44 8.10 13.72
CA ILE A 368 3.68 8.56 14.35
C ILE A 368 4.88 7.90 13.65
N PHE A 369 5.68 8.70 12.97
CA PHE A 369 6.98 8.29 12.44
C PHE A 369 8.06 8.49 13.49
N VAL A 370 8.97 7.53 13.62
CA VAL A 370 10.17 7.61 14.46
C VAL A 370 11.37 7.31 13.56
N ILE A 371 12.05 8.38 13.13
CA ILE A 371 13.23 8.28 12.27
C ILE A 371 14.46 8.23 13.16
N ASN A 372 15.18 7.12 13.07
CA ASN A 372 16.43 6.88 13.78
C ASN A 372 17.59 7.58 13.06
N CYS A 373 17.80 8.86 13.38
CA CYS A 373 18.84 9.72 12.80
C CYS A 373 20.22 9.42 13.41
N ASN A 374 20.78 8.27 13.05
CA ASN A 374 22.15 7.92 13.43
C ASN A 374 23.23 8.60 12.54
N LEU A 375 22.76 9.31 11.51
CA LEU A 375 23.45 10.08 10.47
C LEU A 375 24.28 9.22 9.51
N GLN A 376 24.01 7.91 9.41
CA GLN A 376 24.70 6.99 8.53
C GLN A 376 23.74 6.05 7.79
N ARG A 377 24.07 5.78 6.54
CA ARG A 377 23.58 4.63 5.77
C ARG A 377 24.62 3.51 5.81
N LEU A 378 24.56 2.57 4.86
CA LEU A 378 25.41 1.38 4.89
C LEU A 378 26.89 1.71 4.68
N ASP A 379 27.20 2.54 3.68
CA ASP A 379 28.57 2.83 3.24
C ASP A 379 29.07 4.23 3.63
N GLY A 380 28.43 4.89 4.59
CA GLY A 380 28.86 6.19 5.11
C GLY A 380 27.72 7.08 5.59
N PRO A 381 27.99 8.38 5.82
CA PRO A 381 26.98 9.34 6.23
C PRO A 381 25.86 9.52 5.18
N VAL A 382 24.65 9.86 5.63
CA VAL A 382 23.52 10.16 4.72
C VAL A 382 23.74 11.52 4.02
N ARG A 383 24.11 12.55 4.80
CA ARG A 383 24.44 13.91 4.31
C ARG A 383 25.71 14.42 4.97
N GLY A 384 26.88 13.88 4.61
CA GLY A 384 28.15 14.22 5.26
C GLY A 384 28.48 15.72 5.33
N ASN A 385 28.23 16.44 4.22
CA ASN A 385 28.44 17.90 4.11
C ASN A 385 27.20 18.72 4.51
N GLY A 386 26.13 18.05 4.92
CA GLY A 386 24.85 18.66 5.25
C GLY A 386 24.35 18.19 6.62
N LYS A 387 23.04 18.26 6.82
CA LYS A 387 22.37 17.92 8.08
C LYS A 387 21.05 17.21 7.80
N ILE A 388 21.04 15.89 7.77
CA ILE A 388 19.85 15.09 7.40
C ILE A 388 18.64 15.41 8.29
N ILE A 389 18.86 15.69 9.59
CA ILE A 389 17.78 16.06 10.50
C ILE A 389 17.10 17.38 10.09
N GLN A 390 17.85 18.37 9.60
CA GLN A 390 17.27 19.64 9.16
C GLN A 390 16.60 19.52 7.79
N GLU A 391 17.17 18.72 6.89
CA GLU A 391 16.52 18.38 5.61
C GLU A 391 15.16 17.72 5.86
N LEU A 392 15.11 16.69 6.71
CA LEU A 392 13.87 16.03 7.09
C LEU A 392 12.91 16.97 7.83
N GLU A 393 13.40 17.79 8.77
CA GLU A 393 12.57 18.79 9.45
C GLU A 393 11.88 19.72 8.44
N GLY A 394 12.63 20.25 7.47
CA GLY A 394 12.11 21.13 6.44
C GLY A 394 11.04 20.46 5.58
N SER A 395 11.30 19.23 5.12
CA SER A 395 10.36 18.46 4.30
C SER A 395 9.06 18.11 5.04
N PHE A 396 9.16 17.63 6.28
CA PHE A 396 7.99 17.26 7.08
C PHE A 396 7.19 18.49 7.53
N ARG A 397 7.85 19.57 7.98
CA ARG A 397 7.15 20.82 8.32
C ARG A 397 6.48 21.44 7.09
N GLY A 398 7.18 21.46 5.96
CA GLY A 398 6.66 22.00 4.70
C GLY A 398 5.41 21.28 4.19
N THR A 399 5.20 20.03 4.59
CA THR A 399 4.01 19.25 4.26
C THR A 399 2.93 19.26 5.35
N GLY A 400 3.15 19.93 6.48
CA GLY A 400 2.16 20.11 7.55
C GLY A 400 2.24 19.10 8.70
N TRP A 401 3.35 18.36 8.84
CA TRP A 401 3.55 17.45 9.97
C TRP A 401 4.00 18.18 11.23
N ASN A 402 3.62 17.64 12.39
CA ASN A 402 4.25 18.00 13.66
C ASN A 402 5.64 17.35 13.73
N VAL A 403 6.70 18.15 13.89
CA VAL A 403 8.08 17.66 13.93
C VAL A 403 8.66 17.83 15.34
N ILE A 404 9.04 16.71 15.96
CA ILE A 404 9.70 16.67 17.27
C ILE A 404 11.14 16.18 17.10
N LYS A 405 12.10 17.07 17.35
CA LYS A 405 13.53 16.76 17.34
C LYS A 405 14.00 16.32 18.72
N VAL A 406 14.70 15.18 18.76
CA VAL A 406 15.32 14.61 19.97
C VAL A 406 16.82 14.51 19.73
N ILE A 407 17.53 15.61 19.91
CA ILE A 407 18.91 15.83 19.44
C ILE A 407 19.93 15.56 20.56
N TRP A 408 19.70 16.12 21.74
CA TRP A 408 20.66 16.15 22.85
C TRP A 408 20.07 15.51 24.11
N GLY A 409 20.87 14.72 24.82
CA GLY A 409 20.44 14.14 26.10
C GLY A 409 20.59 15.12 27.26
N THR A 410 20.10 14.72 28.43
CA THR A 410 19.97 15.55 29.64
C THR A 410 21.28 16.20 30.10
N TYR A 411 22.44 15.60 29.81
CA TYR A 411 23.74 16.18 30.17
C TYR A 411 24.05 17.51 29.45
N TRP A 412 23.37 17.82 28.35
CA TRP A 412 23.53 19.09 27.65
C TRP A 412 22.70 20.24 28.24
N ASP A 413 21.65 19.93 29.01
CA ASP A 413 20.68 20.93 29.46
C ASP A 413 21.34 22.04 30.31
N GLN A 414 22.26 21.66 31.20
CA GLN A 414 22.99 22.63 32.02
C GLN A 414 23.92 23.52 31.20
N LEU A 415 24.55 22.98 30.15
CA LEU A 415 25.42 23.77 29.26
C LEU A 415 24.60 24.78 28.44
N LEU A 416 23.47 24.33 27.89
CA LEU A 416 22.53 25.19 27.16
C LEU A 416 21.94 26.29 28.06
N ALA A 417 21.62 25.99 29.32
CA ALA A 417 21.10 26.99 30.25
C ALA A 417 22.15 28.02 30.71
N LYS A 418 23.42 27.59 30.82
CA LYS A 418 24.56 28.43 31.21
C LYS A 418 25.04 29.32 30.08
N ASP A 419 24.93 28.89 28.82
CA ASP A 419 25.33 29.70 27.68
C ASP A 419 24.39 30.91 27.49
N LYS A 420 24.84 32.10 27.92
CA LYS A 420 24.13 33.37 27.69
C LYS A 420 24.51 34.04 26.37
N THR A 421 25.53 33.54 25.69
CA THR A 421 26.05 34.12 24.44
C THR A 421 25.31 33.60 23.20
N GLY A 422 24.63 32.46 23.32
CA GLY A 422 24.00 31.76 22.20
C GLY A 422 24.99 31.05 21.27
N LEU A 423 26.30 31.14 21.53
CA LEU A 423 27.34 30.54 20.71
C LEU A 423 27.26 29.01 20.68
N LEU A 424 26.75 28.36 21.73
CA LEU A 424 26.64 26.90 21.77
C LEU A 424 25.62 26.42 20.75
N VAL A 425 24.47 27.07 20.70
CA VAL A 425 23.42 26.78 19.71
C VAL A 425 23.90 27.12 18.31
N LYS A 426 24.61 28.25 18.14
CA LYS A 426 25.28 28.60 16.88
C LYS A 426 26.24 27.50 16.42
N ARG A 427 27.14 27.03 17.28
CA ARG A 427 28.07 25.95 16.94
C ARG A 427 27.35 24.65 16.61
N MET A 428 26.27 24.32 17.33
CA MET A 428 25.45 23.15 17.02
C MET A 428 24.80 23.22 15.64
N ASN A 429 24.38 24.42 15.22
CA ASN A 429 23.83 24.70 13.89
C ASN A 429 24.88 24.57 12.80
N GLU A 430 26.07 25.16 12.99
CA GLU A 430 27.17 25.13 12.01
C GLU A 430 27.73 23.73 11.75
N CYS A 431 27.74 22.86 12.76
CA CYS A 431 28.30 21.51 12.61
C CYS A 431 27.51 20.67 11.60
N VAL A 432 28.19 20.15 10.59
CA VAL A 432 27.63 19.19 9.62
C VAL A 432 27.65 17.75 10.17
N ASP A 433 26.87 16.85 9.57
CA ASP A 433 26.75 15.47 10.05
C ASP A 433 28.10 14.74 10.04
N GLY A 434 28.96 15.00 9.05
CA GLY A 434 30.31 14.45 8.97
C GLY A 434 31.19 14.81 10.17
N GLU A 435 31.14 16.07 10.62
CA GLU A 435 31.83 16.51 11.85
C GLU A 435 31.25 15.78 13.07
N TYR A 436 29.93 15.66 13.18
CA TYR A 436 29.30 14.92 14.28
C TYR A 436 29.68 13.44 14.33
N GLN A 437 29.93 12.80 13.19
CA GLN A 437 30.48 11.45 13.15
C GLN A 437 31.93 11.44 13.64
N ALA A 438 32.77 12.37 13.16
CA ALA A 438 34.17 12.46 13.59
C ALA A 438 34.29 12.71 15.10
N PHE A 439 33.48 13.61 15.66
CA PHE A 439 33.41 13.86 17.10
C PHE A 439 33.16 12.58 17.87
N LYS A 440 32.21 11.75 17.40
CA LYS A 440 31.85 10.49 18.06
C LYS A 440 32.79 9.31 17.76
N ALA A 441 33.71 9.45 16.80
CA ALA A 441 34.76 8.45 16.56
C ALA A 441 36.05 8.77 17.34
N LYS A 442 36.37 10.05 17.58
CA LYS A 442 37.71 10.49 18.05
C LYS A 442 37.83 10.81 19.55
N GLY A 443 36.73 10.82 20.31
CA GLY A 443 36.77 10.94 21.78
C GLY A 443 36.75 12.37 22.33
N GLY A 444 36.75 12.50 23.67
CA GLY A 444 36.49 13.75 24.39
C GLY A 444 37.47 14.89 24.14
N SER A 445 38.79 14.62 24.11
CA SER A 445 39.82 15.63 23.82
C SER A 445 39.59 16.28 22.45
N TYR A 446 39.29 15.46 21.43
CA TYR A 446 38.99 15.95 20.09
C TYR A 446 37.73 16.82 20.06
N VAL A 447 36.69 16.45 20.83
CA VAL A 447 35.46 17.25 20.96
C VAL A 447 35.74 18.58 21.65
N ARG A 448 36.55 18.60 22.72
CA ARG A 448 36.95 19.84 23.38
C ARG A 448 37.62 20.80 22.40
N GLU A 449 38.55 20.31 21.60
CA GLU A 449 39.34 21.14 20.69
C GLU A 449 38.55 21.57 19.44
N ASN A 450 37.79 20.67 18.82
CA ASN A 450 37.22 20.90 17.49
C ASN A 450 35.73 21.27 17.50
N PHE A 451 35.01 20.98 18.59
CA PHE A 451 33.63 21.45 18.78
C PHE A 451 33.62 22.71 19.66
N PHE A 452 34.03 22.59 20.92
CA PHE A 452 34.02 23.70 21.87
C PHE A 452 35.13 24.72 21.59
N GLY A 453 36.32 24.29 21.14
CA GLY A 453 37.44 25.16 20.83
C GLY A 453 37.29 26.03 19.58
N LYS A 454 36.16 25.92 18.86
CA LYS A 454 35.83 26.81 17.74
C LYS A 454 35.66 28.27 18.20
N TYR A 455 35.16 28.45 19.42
CA TYR A 455 34.97 29.75 20.06
C TYR A 455 35.62 29.73 21.46
N PRO A 456 36.45 30.72 21.83
CA PRO A 456 37.08 30.76 23.16
C PRO A 456 36.09 30.63 24.32
N GLU A 457 34.92 31.27 24.20
CA GLU A 457 33.84 31.27 25.20
C GLU A 457 33.25 29.88 25.41
N LEU A 458 33.13 29.08 24.34
CA LEU A 458 32.65 27.70 24.43
C LEU A 458 33.69 26.76 25.03
N LYS A 459 34.97 27.03 24.80
CA LYS A 459 36.07 26.31 25.46
C LYS A 459 36.07 26.59 26.96
N GLU A 460 35.82 27.83 27.35
CA GLU A 460 35.67 28.23 28.75
C GLU A 460 34.41 27.63 29.39
N LEU A 461 33.30 27.55 28.67
CA LEU A 461 32.06 26.94 29.15
C LEU A 461 32.25 25.49 29.65
N VAL A 462 33.21 24.76 29.10
CA VAL A 462 33.57 23.38 29.48
C VAL A 462 34.92 23.25 30.18
N SER A 463 35.50 24.36 30.67
CA SER A 463 36.83 24.37 31.32
C SER A 463 36.90 23.46 32.55
N ALA A 464 35.81 23.41 33.33
CA ALA A 464 35.67 22.56 34.51
C ALA A 464 35.32 21.08 34.23
N MET A 465 35.01 20.72 32.99
CA MET A 465 34.69 19.34 32.60
C MET A 465 35.96 18.60 32.23
N THR A 466 36.12 17.32 32.61
CA THR A 466 37.20 16.47 32.06
C THR A 466 36.86 16.00 30.64
N ASP A 467 37.83 15.49 29.88
CA ASP A 467 37.56 14.90 28.56
C ASP A 467 36.60 13.71 28.64
N LYS A 468 36.61 12.99 29.77
CA LYS A 468 35.67 11.91 30.02
C LYS A 468 34.25 12.44 30.24
N ASP A 469 34.09 13.59 30.91
CA ASP A 469 32.79 14.23 31.09
C ASP A 469 32.25 14.78 29.78
N ILE A 470 33.10 15.43 28.97
CA ILE A 470 32.75 15.86 27.61
C ILE A 470 32.35 14.65 26.76
N TRP A 471 33.08 13.54 26.85
CA TRP A 471 32.75 12.33 26.11
C TRP A 471 31.42 11.67 26.52
N ARG A 472 31.00 11.89 27.77
CA ARG A 472 29.74 11.38 28.32
C ARG A 472 28.52 12.12 27.77
N LEU A 473 28.69 13.34 27.26
CA LEU A 473 27.63 14.10 26.59
C LEU A 473 27.00 13.25 25.47
N ASN A 474 25.73 12.91 25.63
CA ASN A 474 25.04 11.94 24.79
C ASN A 474 24.10 12.60 23.78
N ARG A 475 23.71 11.82 22.76
CA ARG A 475 22.66 12.20 21.81
C ARG A 475 21.29 11.84 22.39
N GLY A 476 20.27 12.64 22.07
CA GLY A 476 18.96 12.59 22.71
C GLY A 476 18.23 11.26 22.55
N GLY A 477 18.38 10.58 21.41
CA GLY A 477 17.77 9.26 21.18
C GLY A 477 18.31 8.13 22.08
N HIS A 478 19.38 8.39 22.85
CA HIS A 478 19.89 7.48 23.88
C HIS A 478 19.46 7.85 25.30
N ASP A 479 18.73 8.95 25.47
CA ASP A 479 18.22 9.41 26.75
C ASP A 479 16.73 9.02 26.88
N PRO A 480 16.38 8.09 27.77
CA PRO A 480 14.99 7.61 27.89
C PRO A 480 14.02 8.71 28.31
N HIS A 481 14.48 9.76 29.02
CA HIS A 481 13.61 10.86 29.44
C HIS A 481 13.23 11.74 28.24
N LYS A 482 14.20 12.08 27.38
CA LYS A 482 13.95 12.88 26.17
C LYS A 482 13.07 12.12 25.18
N VAL A 483 13.30 10.82 25.01
CA VAL A 483 12.49 9.95 24.15
C VAL A 483 11.06 9.83 24.70
N TYR A 484 10.90 9.63 26.01
CA TYR A 484 9.58 9.57 26.64
C TYR A 484 8.80 10.86 26.46
N ALA A 485 9.41 12.02 26.68
CA ALA A 485 8.76 13.32 26.49
C ALA A 485 8.29 13.51 25.04
N ALA A 486 9.11 13.11 24.06
CA ALA A 486 8.74 13.14 22.65
C ALA A 486 7.56 12.21 22.32
N TYR A 487 7.58 10.97 22.82
CA TYR A 487 6.50 10.00 22.58
C TYR A 487 5.21 10.43 23.27
N HIS A 488 5.30 11.00 24.47
CA HIS A 488 4.16 11.58 25.16
C HIS A 488 3.55 12.73 24.36
N SER A 489 4.36 13.68 23.90
CA SER A 489 3.90 14.79 23.06
C SER A 489 3.22 14.30 21.77
N ALA A 490 3.84 13.35 21.06
CA ALA A 490 3.25 12.75 19.85
C ALA A 490 1.93 12.02 20.10
N MET A 491 1.76 11.38 21.26
CA MET A 491 0.51 10.72 21.65
C MET A 491 -0.63 11.72 21.88
N GLN A 492 -0.31 12.89 22.46
CA GLN A 492 -1.28 13.95 22.76
C GLN A 492 -1.61 14.82 21.54
N HIS A 493 -0.72 14.89 20.55
CA HIS A 493 -0.92 15.71 19.36
C HIS A 493 -2.16 15.28 18.56
N LYS A 494 -2.86 16.26 17.99
CA LYS A 494 -4.12 16.11 17.25
C LYS A 494 -4.10 16.95 15.98
N GLY A 495 -4.90 16.53 14.99
CA GLY A 495 -5.12 17.29 13.75
C GLY A 495 -4.05 17.16 12.66
N SER A 496 -2.89 16.56 12.95
CA SER A 496 -1.89 16.20 11.93
C SER A 496 -1.01 15.04 12.39
N PRO A 497 -0.33 14.32 11.48
CA PRO A 497 0.64 13.29 11.84
C PRO A 497 1.88 13.88 12.54
N THR A 498 2.59 13.05 13.30
CA THR A 498 3.83 13.44 13.98
C THR A 498 5.03 12.66 13.45
N VAL A 499 6.16 13.34 13.25
CA VAL A 499 7.47 12.71 13.04
C VAL A 499 8.41 13.07 14.17
N ILE A 500 9.11 12.06 14.68
CA ILE A 500 10.13 12.18 15.71
C ILE A 500 11.48 11.92 15.06
N LEU A 501 12.34 12.95 15.05
CA LEU A 501 13.71 12.88 14.53
C LEU A 501 14.66 12.62 15.69
N ALA A 502 14.98 11.35 15.93
CA ALA A 502 15.77 10.93 17.08
C ALA A 502 17.24 10.79 16.70
N LYS A 503 18.08 11.71 17.18
CA LYS A 503 19.52 11.65 16.95
C LYS A 503 20.13 10.54 17.81
N THR A 504 20.67 9.50 17.19
CA THR A 504 21.30 8.35 17.88
C THR A 504 22.73 8.13 17.39
N ILE A 505 23.36 7.02 17.77
CA ILE A 505 24.73 6.65 17.42
C ILE A 505 24.68 5.24 16.84
N LYS A 506 25.13 5.05 15.60
CA LYS A 506 25.18 3.73 14.97
C LYS A 506 26.20 2.86 15.71
N GLY A 507 25.81 1.62 16.04
CA GLY A 507 26.65 0.71 16.84
C GLY A 507 26.92 1.18 18.26
N TYR A 508 25.96 1.89 18.88
CA TYR A 508 26.11 2.41 20.24
C TYR A 508 26.57 1.35 21.24
N GLY A 509 27.69 1.63 21.92
CA GLY A 509 28.29 0.77 22.94
C GLY A 509 29.08 -0.41 22.38
N MET A 510 29.32 -0.49 21.07
CA MET A 510 30.20 -1.50 20.46
C MET A 510 31.69 -1.09 20.52
N GLY A 511 32.02 0.11 21.02
CA GLY A 511 33.41 0.52 21.23
C GLY A 511 34.13 0.87 19.93
N LYS A 512 35.47 0.77 19.93
CA LYS A 512 36.31 1.17 18.79
C LYS A 512 36.03 0.37 17.52
N SER A 513 35.52 -0.85 17.65
CA SER A 513 35.28 -1.76 16.54
C SER A 513 33.97 -1.47 15.81
N GLY A 514 33.04 -0.67 16.37
CA GLY A 514 31.71 -0.46 15.79
C GLY A 514 30.93 0.82 16.16
N GLU A 515 31.40 1.69 17.04
CA GLU A 515 30.63 2.90 17.39
C GLU A 515 30.98 4.06 16.43
N SER A 516 30.01 4.52 15.63
CA SER A 516 30.16 5.64 14.69
C SER A 516 31.19 5.44 13.56
N ILE A 517 31.59 4.21 13.23
CA ILE A 517 32.47 3.90 12.08
C ILE A 517 31.69 3.35 10.88
N ASN A 518 32.17 3.57 9.65
CA ASN A 518 31.43 3.17 8.44
C ASN A 518 31.24 1.64 8.34
N THR A 519 32.21 0.84 8.78
CA THR A 519 32.15 -0.64 8.73
C THR A 519 31.16 -1.27 9.70
N THR A 520 30.54 -0.49 10.60
CA THR A 520 29.58 -0.97 11.62
C THR A 520 28.42 -1.78 11.02
N HIS A 521 28.01 -1.45 9.79
CA HIS A 521 26.96 -2.23 9.11
C HIS A 521 27.42 -3.65 8.77
N GLN A 522 28.69 -3.81 8.40
CA GLN A 522 29.31 -5.08 8.02
C GLN A 522 29.88 -5.83 9.23
N GLN A 523 29.87 -5.22 10.42
CA GLN A 523 30.35 -5.84 11.66
C GLN A 523 29.36 -6.90 12.17
N LYS A 524 29.37 -8.03 11.46
CA LYS A 524 28.60 -9.26 11.73
C LYS A 524 29.30 -10.17 12.76
N LYS A 525 30.54 -9.80 13.14
CA LYS A 525 31.40 -10.52 14.07
C LYS A 525 31.90 -9.51 15.11
N LEU A 526 31.58 -9.77 16.38
CA LEU A 526 32.29 -9.19 17.51
C LEU A 526 33.31 -10.24 17.95
N ASP A 527 34.58 -9.87 18.06
CA ASP A 527 35.57 -10.79 18.59
C ASP A 527 35.41 -10.96 20.12
N GLU A 528 36.23 -11.80 20.73
CA GLU A 528 36.14 -12.06 22.17
C GLU A 528 36.33 -10.78 23.00
N LYS A 529 37.28 -9.90 22.60
CA LYS A 529 37.57 -8.66 23.33
C LYS A 529 36.41 -7.67 23.20
N ASP A 530 35.83 -7.60 22.02
CA ASP A 530 34.64 -6.79 21.75
C ASP A 530 33.44 -7.26 22.58
N LEU A 531 33.23 -8.57 22.71
CA LEU A 531 32.14 -9.12 23.53
C LEU A 531 32.34 -8.85 25.03
N LEU A 532 33.56 -9.01 25.54
CA LEU A 532 33.89 -8.66 26.93
C LEU A 532 33.62 -7.17 27.19
N TYR A 533 34.10 -6.30 26.29
CA TYR A 533 33.82 -4.86 26.35
C TYR A 533 32.31 -4.58 26.31
N TYR A 534 31.56 -5.22 25.41
CA TYR A 534 30.12 -5.02 25.26
C TYR A 534 29.36 -5.41 26.54
N ARG A 535 29.70 -6.55 27.15
CA ARG A 535 29.16 -6.97 28.44
C ARG A 535 29.45 -5.93 29.53
N ASP A 536 30.71 -5.51 29.66
CA ASP A 536 31.16 -4.59 30.72
C ASP A 536 30.54 -3.20 30.56
N ARG A 537 30.47 -2.72 29.31
CA ARG A 537 29.87 -1.42 28.94
C ARG A 537 28.43 -1.29 29.42
N PHE A 538 27.66 -2.38 29.37
CA PHE A 538 26.25 -2.42 29.74
C PHE A 538 25.98 -3.08 31.09
N GLY A 539 27.01 -3.62 31.77
CA GLY A 539 26.89 -4.25 33.09
C GLY A 539 26.06 -5.54 33.08
N VAL A 540 26.24 -6.39 32.06
CA VAL A 540 25.50 -7.66 31.94
C VAL A 540 26.15 -8.70 32.87
N PRO A 541 25.39 -9.36 33.78
CA PRO A 541 25.95 -10.22 34.82
C PRO A 541 26.29 -11.62 34.27
N LEU A 542 27.28 -11.67 33.39
CA LEU A 542 27.86 -12.89 32.83
C LEU A 542 29.33 -12.98 33.22
N THR A 543 29.78 -14.18 33.61
CA THR A 543 31.20 -14.43 33.81
C THR A 543 31.96 -14.38 32.49
N ASP A 544 33.28 -14.16 32.53
CA ASP A 544 34.14 -14.21 31.33
C ASP A 544 33.98 -15.52 30.56
N LYS A 545 33.85 -16.65 31.26
CA LYS A 545 33.65 -17.96 30.64
C LYS A 545 32.35 -18.00 29.82
N GLN A 546 31.26 -17.45 30.36
CA GLN A 546 29.97 -17.44 29.67
C GLN A 546 29.95 -16.49 28.47
N VAL A 547 30.69 -15.37 28.55
CA VAL A 547 30.91 -14.47 27.41
C VAL A 547 31.65 -15.18 26.27
N LYS A 548 32.73 -15.91 26.57
CA LYS A 548 33.48 -16.70 25.58
C LYS A 548 32.62 -17.79 24.91
N ASN A 549 31.70 -18.37 25.67
CA ASN A 549 30.69 -19.32 25.17
C ASN A 549 29.55 -18.65 24.39
N ILE A 550 29.47 -17.31 24.41
CA ILE A 550 28.41 -16.50 23.78
C ILE A 550 27.03 -16.91 24.35
N GLU A 551 26.96 -17.14 25.66
CA GLU A 551 25.72 -17.55 26.32
C GLU A 551 24.67 -16.43 26.29
N TYR A 552 23.41 -16.80 26.07
CA TYR A 552 22.30 -15.87 26.27
C TYR A 552 22.11 -15.64 27.76
N TYR A 553 21.76 -14.41 28.12
CA TYR A 553 21.44 -14.06 29.50
C TYR A 553 19.93 -13.94 29.69
N LYS A 554 19.39 -14.71 30.63
CA LYS A 554 18.00 -14.60 31.08
C LYS A 554 17.96 -14.73 32.60
N PRO A 555 17.57 -13.68 33.34
CA PRO A 555 17.35 -13.77 34.77
C PRO A 555 16.28 -14.81 35.13
N SER A 556 16.24 -15.22 36.40
CA SER A 556 15.13 -16.01 36.94
C SER A 556 13.78 -15.33 36.66
N ASN A 557 12.73 -16.11 36.40
CA ASN A 557 11.36 -15.57 36.24
C ASN A 557 10.88 -14.77 37.46
N ASN A 558 11.49 -14.98 38.62
CA ASN A 558 11.16 -14.26 39.86
C ASN A 558 11.98 -12.97 40.07
N SER A 559 12.94 -12.66 39.19
CA SER A 559 13.75 -11.45 39.29
C SER A 559 12.88 -10.20 39.11
N GLU A 560 13.33 -9.10 39.71
CA GLU A 560 12.65 -7.81 39.61
C GLU A 560 12.54 -7.36 38.14
N GLU A 561 13.59 -7.57 37.35
CA GLU A 561 13.64 -7.19 35.94
C GLU A 561 12.60 -7.94 35.10
N ILE A 562 12.44 -9.26 35.30
CA ILE A 562 11.46 -10.05 34.53
C ILE A 562 10.03 -9.76 34.97
N LYS A 563 9.80 -9.56 36.28
CA LYS A 563 8.49 -9.15 36.80
C LYS A 563 8.10 -7.79 36.23
N TYR A 564 8.99 -6.81 36.28
CA TYR A 564 8.77 -5.47 35.75
C TYR A 564 8.48 -5.49 34.24
N LEU A 565 9.30 -6.21 33.46
CA LEU A 565 9.12 -6.39 32.01
C LEU A 565 7.71 -6.89 31.66
N LYS A 566 7.27 -7.96 32.35
CA LYS A 566 5.95 -8.55 32.14
C LYS A 566 4.83 -7.65 32.63
N GLU A 567 4.98 -7.04 33.81
CA GLU A 567 3.98 -6.13 34.38
C GLU A 567 3.70 -4.94 33.45
N ARG A 568 4.75 -4.32 32.90
CA ARG A 568 4.59 -3.21 31.93
C ARG A 568 3.83 -3.66 30.68
N ARG A 569 4.15 -4.84 30.13
CA ARG A 569 3.43 -5.39 28.97
C ARG A 569 1.98 -5.74 29.30
N LEU A 570 1.72 -6.35 30.45
CA LEU A 570 0.35 -6.69 30.89
C LEU A 570 -0.50 -5.43 31.14
N LYS A 571 0.09 -4.37 31.72
CA LYS A 571 -0.57 -3.04 31.85
C LYS A 571 -0.93 -2.43 30.50
N LEU A 572 -0.13 -2.71 29.47
CA LEU A 572 -0.38 -2.32 28.08
C LEU A 572 -1.17 -3.38 27.28
N GLY A 573 -1.81 -4.32 27.96
CA GLY A 573 -2.76 -5.26 27.34
C GLY A 573 -2.17 -6.54 26.76
N GLY A 574 -0.84 -6.76 26.84
CA GLY A 574 -0.21 -7.99 26.35
C GLY A 574 1.15 -7.77 25.68
N PHE A 575 1.64 -8.78 24.98
CA PHE A 575 2.95 -8.77 24.33
C PHE A 575 2.83 -8.34 22.86
N ILE A 576 3.92 -7.79 22.31
CA ILE A 576 4.03 -7.42 20.90
C ILE A 576 5.45 -7.72 20.39
N PRO A 577 5.65 -7.96 19.08
CA PRO A 577 4.60 -8.14 18.08
C PRO A 577 3.87 -9.47 18.29
N GLU A 578 2.62 -9.49 17.85
CA GLU A 578 1.76 -10.65 17.83
C GLU A 578 0.85 -10.51 16.60
N ARG A 579 0.60 -11.62 15.90
CA ARG A 579 -0.36 -11.67 14.81
C ARG A 579 -1.40 -12.73 15.11
N SER A 580 -2.65 -12.30 15.20
CA SER A 580 -3.81 -13.15 15.48
C SER A 580 -5.05 -12.55 14.83
N SER A 581 -6.06 -13.37 14.53
CA SER A 581 -7.31 -12.93 13.91
C SER A 581 -8.52 -13.61 14.55
N SER A 582 -9.48 -12.79 14.96
CA SER A 582 -10.83 -13.17 15.39
C SER A 582 -11.90 -12.76 14.36
N ALA A 583 -11.49 -12.40 13.15
CA ALA A 583 -12.40 -11.92 12.12
C ALA A 583 -13.41 -13.00 11.72
N LYS A 584 -14.68 -12.60 11.65
CA LYS A 584 -15.77 -13.46 11.17
C LYS A 584 -15.66 -13.62 9.66
N ALA A 585 -15.79 -14.85 9.19
CA ALA A 585 -15.80 -15.16 7.75
C ALA A 585 -16.96 -14.45 7.05
N ILE A 586 -16.73 -14.03 5.80
CA ILE A 586 -17.77 -13.52 4.91
C ILE A 586 -18.18 -14.67 3.99
N LYS A 587 -19.47 -15.03 4.01
CA LYS A 587 -19.99 -16.06 3.11
C LYS A 587 -19.94 -15.60 1.66
N ALA A 588 -19.66 -16.51 0.74
CA ALA A 588 -19.74 -16.24 -0.68
C ALA A 588 -21.16 -15.84 -1.09
N PRO A 589 -21.31 -14.91 -2.07
CA PRO A 589 -22.61 -14.52 -2.60
C PRO A 589 -23.38 -15.71 -3.18
N SER A 590 -24.72 -15.61 -3.16
CA SER A 590 -25.58 -16.55 -3.88
C SER A 590 -25.20 -16.63 -5.35
N LYS A 591 -25.31 -17.82 -5.95
CA LYS A 591 -25.10 -17.98 -7.40
C LYS A 591 -26.11 -17.14 -8.20
N GLU A 592 -27.29 -16.90 -7.63
CA GLU A 592 -28.38 -16.18 -8.28
C GLU A 592 -28.02 -14.74 -8.67
N ILE A 593 -27.16 -14.09 -7.87
CA ILE A 593 -26.63 -12.74 -8.17
C ILE A 593 -25.96 -12.71 -9.55
N PHE A 594 -25.41 -13.84 -10.00
CA PHE A 594 -24.67 -13.94 -11.25
C PHE A 594 -25.47 -14.53 -12.42
N ASN A 595 -26.74 -14.91 -12.22
CA ASN A 595 -27.53 -15.65 -13.23
C ASN A 595 -27.60 -14.93 -14.58
N ASN A 596 -27.68 -13.60 -14.59
CA ASN A 596 -27.76 -12.82 -15.82
C ASN A 596 -26.46 -12.89 -16.64
N PHE A 597 -25.31 -13.08 -16.01
CA PHE A 597 -24.01 -13.20 -16.70
C PHE A 597 -23.76 -14.60 -17.25
N MET A 598 -24.59 -15.58 -16.90
CA MET A 598 -24.51 -16.96 -17.41
C MET A 598 -25.21 -17.13 -18.76
N LYS A 599 -26.06 -16.17 -19.14
CA LYS A 599 -26.88 -16.20 -20.35
C LYS A 599 -26.20 -15.48 -21.50
N SER A 600 -26.60 -15.81 -22.73
CA SER A 600 -26.16 -15.10 -23.93
C SER A 600 -26.64 -13.64 -23.92
N THR A 601 -25.80 -12.71 -24.35
CA THR A 601 -26.20 -11.32 -24.61
C THR A 601 -26.87 -11.13 -25.97
N VAL A 602 -26.98 -12.21 -26.77
CA VAL A 602 -27.56 -12.22 -28.12
C VAL A 602 -26.82 -11.20 -29.01
N ASP A 603 -27.48 -10.13 -29.43
CA ASP A 603 -26.92 -9.11 -30.33
C ASP A 603 -26.27 -7.93 -29.57
N LYS A 604 -26.38 -7.89 -28.23
CA LYS A 604 -25.78 -6.82 -27.43
C LYS A 604 -24.32 -7.12 -27.14
N GLU A 605 -23.49 -6.09 -27.27
CA GLU A 605 -22.07 -6.15 -27.00
C GLU A 605 -21.74 -5.44 -25.69
N MET A 606 -20.86 -6.04 -24.88
CA MET A 606 -20.27 -5.38 -23.72
C MET A 606 -18.83 -5.87 -23.56
N SER A 607 -18.04 -5.15 -22.77
CA SER A 607 -16.68 -5.58 -22.44
C SER A 607 -16.65 -6.37 -21.13
N THR A 608 -15.56 -7.10 -20.88
CA THR A 608 -15.36 -7.76 -19.58
C THR A 608 -15.21 -6.77 -18.42
N THR A 609 -14.77 -5.53 -18.70
CA THR A 609 -14.78 -4.44 -17.70
C THR A 609 -16.21 -4.04 -17.36
N MET A 610 -17.08 -3.80 -18.34
CA MET A 610 -18.50 -3.49 -18.11
C MET A 610 -19.20 -4.63 -17.36
N ALA A 611 -18.94 -5.89 -17.75
CA ALA A 611 -19.49 -7.06 -17.07
C ALA A 611 -19.06 -7.11 -15.59
N LEU A 612 -17.78 -6.86 -15.30
CA LEU A 612 -17.25 -6.80 -13.94
C LEU A 612 -17.93 -5.70 -13.11
N VAL A 613 -18.05 -4.48 -13.64
CA VAL A 613 -18.73 -3.38 -12.93
C VAL A 613 -20.17 -3.75 -12.61
N ARG A 614 -20.90 -4.32 -13.56
CA ARG A 614 -22.28 -4.80 -13.33
C ARG A 614 -22.33 -5.88 -12.24
N MET A 615 -21.35 -6.79 -12.19
CA MET A 615 -21.24 -7.76 -11.10
C MET A 615 -20.98 -7.08 -9.76
N LEU A 616 -20.07 -6.10 -9.70
CA LEU A 616 -19.78 -5.34 -8.47
C LEU A 616 -21.01 -4.55 -8.00
N THR A 617 -21.77 -3.95 -8.92
CA THR A 617 -23.05 -3.29 -8.64
C THR A 617 -24.07 -4.27 -8.06
N ALA A 618 -24.15 -5.48 -8.60
CA ALA A 618 -25.02 -6.52 -8.07
C ALA A 618 -24.57 -6.99 -6.67
N LEU A 619 -23.26 -7.09 -6.41
CA LEU A 619 -22.71 -7.41 -5.09
C LEU A 619 -22.98 -6.32 -4.04
N LEU A 620 -23.10 -5.05 -4.45
CA LEU A 620 -23.52 -3.96 -3.57
C LEU A 620 -24.99 -4.09 -3.11
N ARG A 621 -25.79 -4.98 -3.71
CA ARG A 621 -27.15 -5.31 -3.26
C ARG A 621 -27.16 -6.40 -2.18
N ASP A 622 -26.07 -7.16 -2.01
CA ASP A 622 -25.93 -8.20 -0.99
C ASP A 622 -25.58 -7.57 0.38
N LYS A 623 -26.46 -7.70 1.36
CA LYS A 623 -26.31 -7.07 2.69
C LYS A 623 -25.10 -7.56 3.48
N ASN A 624 -24.59 -8.76 3.19
CA ASN A 624 -23.42 -9.33 3.86
C ASN A 624 -22.11 -8.80 3.24
N LEU A 625 -22.10 -8.55 1.93
CA LEU A 625 -20.91 -8.12 1.18
C LEU A 625 -20.81 -6.60 1.05
N ALA A 626 -21.92 -5.92 0.77
CA ALA A 626 -21.97 -4.50 0.46
C ALA A 626 -21.18 -3.62 1.44
N PRO A 627 -21.33 -3.71 2.78
CA PRO A 627 -20.55 -2.87 3.69
C PRO A 627 -19.05 -3.21 3.75
N ARG A 628 -18.66 -4.40 3.27
CA ARG A 628 -17.29 -4.95 3.32
C ARG A 628 -16.49 -4.71 2.05
N LEU A 629 -17.14 -4.40 0.93
CA LEU A 629 -16.45 -4.07 -0.32
C LEU A 629 -15.66 -2.76 -0.13
N VAL A 630 -14.45 -2.71 -0.65
CA VAL A 630 -13.62 -1.49 -0.67
C VAL A 630 -13.17 -1.26 -2.10
N PRO A 631 -13.96 -0.56 -2.93
CA PRO A 631 -13.52 -0.17 -4.26
C PRO A 631 -12.40 0.87 -4.15
N ILE A 632 -11.28 0.64 -4.84
CA ILE A 632 -10.08 1.49 -4.82
C ILE A 632 -9.75 1.84 -6.26
N ILE A 633 -9.58 3.14 -6.53
CA ILE A 633 -9.36 3.68 -7.86
C ILE A 633 -8.19 4.69 -7.78
N PRO A 634 -7.22 4.65 -8.72
CA PRO A 634 -6.20 5.67 -8.84
C PRO A 634 -6.63 6.67 -9.92
N ASP A 635 -7.51 7.61 -9.57
CA ASP A 635 -8.06 8.65 -10.45
C ASP A 635 -9.13 8.16 -11.45
N GLU A 636 -8.75 7.38 -12.46
CA GLU A 636 -9.56 7.12 -13.66
C GLU A 636 -10.77 6.19 -13.45
N ALA A 637 -11.85 6.67 -12.84
CA ALA A 637 -13.06 5.87 -12.60
C ALA A 637 -13.98 5.74 -13.82
N ARG A 638 -14.11 6.82 -14.61
CA ARG A 638 -14.99 6.87 -15.79
C ARG A 638 -14.51 5.93 -16.89
N THR A 639 -13.19 5.83 -17.06
CA THR A 639 -12.57 4.86 -17.98
C THR A 639 -13.02 3.43 -17.71
N PHE A 640 -13.29 3.09 -16.45
CA PHE A 640 -13.75 1.76 -16.05
C PHE A 640 -15.26 1.64 -15.91
N GLY A 641 -16.05 2.69 -16.15
CA GLY A 641 -17.51 2.70 -15.93
C GLY A 641 -17.93 2.69 -14.46
N MET A 642 -17.05 3.11 -13.55
CA MET A 642 -17.27 3.07 -12.09
C MET A 642 -17.98 4.32 -11.53
N GLU A 643 -18.30 5.32 -12.35
CA GLU A 643 -18.88 6.59 -11.92
C GLU A 643 -20.22 6.43 -11.19
N GLY A 644 -21.02 5.41 -11.53
CA GLY A 644 -22.26 5.10 -10.83
C GLY A 644 -22.07 4.76 -9.33
N PHE A 645 -20.85 4.40 -8.93
CA PHE A 645 -20.51 4.08 -7.54
C PHE A 645 -20.40 5.37 -6.71
N PHE A 646 -20.01 6.49 -7.31
CA PHE A 646 -19.79 7.74 -6.60
C PHE A 646 -21.08 8.29 -5.98
N GLN A 647 -22.20 8.22 -6.69
CA GLN A 647 -23.50 8.58 -6.11
C GLN A 647 -24.00 7.53 -5.12
N LYS A 648 -23.88 6.25 -5.49
CA LYS A 648 -24.48 5.15 -4.73
C LYS A 648 -23.84 4.95 -3.37
N ILE A 649 -22.51 4.89 -3.32
CA ILE A 649 -21.75 4.54 -2.10
C ILE A 649 -20.74 5.61 -1.67
N GLY A 650 -20.62 6.71 -2.42
CA GLY A 650 -19.79 7.86 -2.05
C GLY A 650 -18.29 7.63 -2.19
N ILE A 651 -17.57 8.72 -2.46
CA ILE A 651 -16.11 8.78 -2.33
C ILE A 651 -15.78 9.14 -0.88
N TYR A 652 -14.87 8.38 -0.27
CA TYR A 652 -14.41 8.64 1.07
C TYR A 652 -13.63 9.96 1.13
N ALA A 653 -14.12 10.90 1.92
CA ALA A 653 -13.41 12.13 2.26
C ALA A 653 -13.52 12.40 3.76
N HIS A 654 -12.39 12.45 4.48
CA HIS A 654 -12.40 12.53 5.95
C HIS A 654 -13.12 13.77 6.53
N GLU A 655 -13.22 14.83 5.75
CA GLU A 655 -13.90 16.09 6.10
C GLU A 655 -15.28 16.22 5.46
N GLY A 656 -15.64 15.29 4.57
CA GLY A 656 -16.78 15.42 3.67
C GLY A 656 -16.56 16.48 2.59
N GLN A 657 -17.56 16.60 1.72
CA GLN A 657 -17.58 17.58 0.64
C GLN A 657 -17.71 19.03 1.16
N LYS A 658 -16.87 19.93 0.64
CA LYS A 658 -16.82 21.35 1.07
C LYS A 658 -17.32 22.35 0.03
N TYR A 659 -17.74 21.88 -1.14
CA TYR A 659 -18.14 22.69 -2.28
C TYR A 659 -19.22 21.95 -3.08
N GLU A 660 -19.93 22.67 -3.96
CA GLU A 660 -20.89 22.06 -4.89
C GLU A 660 -20.17 21.62 -6.17
N PRO A 661 -20.30 20.35 -6.61
CA PRO A 661 -19.75 19.91 -7.90
C PRO A 661 -20.29 20.73 -9.06
N VAL A 662 -19.44 20.97 -10.06
CA VAL A 662 -19.86 21.66 -11.30
C VAL A 662 -20.93 20.88 -12.07
N ASP A 663 -20.97 19.56 -11.90
CA ASP A 663 -21.89 18.63 -12.54
C ASP A 663 -23.03 18.18 -11.60
N SER A 664 -23.29 18.88 -10.48
CA SER A 664 -24.25 18.47 -9.43
C SER A 664 -25.67 18.16 -9.92
N GLU A 665 -26.08 18.74 -11.05
CA GLU A 665 -27.40 18.51 -11.68
C GLU A 665 -27.47 17.21 -12.51
N GLN A 666 -26.32 16.62 -12.88
CA GLN A 666 -26.22 15.38 -13.66
C GLN A 666 -26.30 14.13 -12.77
N LEU A 667 -26.90 13.05 -13.29
CA LEU A 667 -26.94 11.75 -12.62
C LEU A 667 -25.54 11.18 -12.33
N SER A 668 -24.56 11.51 -13.17
CA SER A 668 -23.15 11.08 -13.06
C SER A 668 -22.27 11.96 -12.16
N SER A 669 -22.85 12.95 -11.46
CA SER A 669 -22.11 13.74 -10.47
C SER A 669 -21.47 12.85 -9.42
N TYR A 670 -20.42 13.32 -8.75
CA TYR A 670 -19.83 12.59 -7.62
C TYR A 670 -20.29 13.18 -6.27
N ARG A 671 -20.29 12.33 -5.24
CA ARG A 671 -20.50 12.74 -3.86
C ARG A 671 -19.30 12.34 -3.02
N GLU A 672 -18.79 13.28 -2.23
CA GLU A 672 -17.76 13.02 -1.24
C GLU A 672 -18.36 13.01 0.17
N ASP A 673 -18.17 11.94 0.92
CA ASP A 673 -18.71 11.83 2.26
C ASP A 673 -17.78 11.10 3.23
N LYS A 674 -17.92 11.41 4.53
CA LYS A 674 -17.11 10.80 5.58
C LYS A 674 -17.33 9.29 5.67
N SER A 675 -18.53 8.82 5.33
CA SER A 675 -18.90 7.41 5.29
C SER A 675 -18.65 6.76 3.93
N GLY A 676 -18.03 7.49 2.99
CA GLY A 676 -17.92 7.12 1.59
C GLY A 676 -17.13 5.83 1.49
N GLN A 677 -17.53 4.96 0.57
CA GLN A 677 -16.98 3.62 0.50
C GLN A 677 -15.84 3.50 -0.51
N VAL A 678 -15.85 4.31 -1.57
CA VAL A 678 -14.80 4.32 -2.59
C VAL A 678 -13.57 5.06 -2.08
N LEU A 679 -12.40 4.43 -2.18
CA LEU A 679 -11.12 5.07 -1.96
C LEU A 679 -10.57 5.57 -3.30
N GLN A 680 -10.70 6.88 -3.54
CA GLN A 680 -10.09 7.56 -4.67
C GLN A 680 -8.71 8.07 -4.25
N GLU A 681 -7.64 7.53 -4.85
CA GLU A 681 -6.27 7.83 -4.43
C GLU A 681 -5.55 8.84 -5.34
N GLY A 682 -6.22 9.26 -6.41
CA GLY A 682 -5.62 10.06 -7.48
C GLY A 682 -4.56 9.27 -8.25
N ILE A 683 -3.70 9.97 -8.99
CA ILE A 683 -2.63 9.35 -9.80
C ILE A 683 -1.50 8.85 -8.88
N ASN A 684 -1.77 7.72 -8.22
CA ASN A 684 -0.87 7.14 -7.22
C ASN A 684 -1.13 5.64 -7.03
N GLU A 685 -0.58 4.81 -7.91
CA GLU A 685 -0.71 3.36 -7.83
C GLU A 685 -0.04 2.78 -6.57
N SER A 686 1.10 3.32 -6.14
CA SER A 686 1.77 2.88 -4.91
C SER A 686 0.89 3.11 -3.68
N GLY A 687 0.15 4.23 -3.67
CA GLY A 687 -0.83 4.56 -2.66
C GLY A 687 -2.07 3.68 -2.70
N ALA A 688 -2.64 3.47 -3.89
CA ALA A 688 -3.77 2.57 -4.09
C ALA A 688 -3.45 1.13 -3.69
N MET A 689 -2.27 0.63 -4.05
CA MET A 689 -1.80 -0.68 -3.62
C MET A 689 -1.61 -0.74 -2.10
N SER A 690 -1.13 0.34 -1.46
CA SER A 690 -1.00 0.41 0.00
C SER A 690 -2.36 0.43 0.72
N SER A 691 -3.35 1.16 0.20
CA SER A 691 -4.75 1.08 0.66
C SER A 691 -5.32 -0.34 0.50
N TRP A 692 -5.03 -0.98 -0.63
CA TRP A 692 -5.46 -2.35 -0.91
C TRP A 692 -4.84 -3.35 0.06
N ILE A 693 -3.55 -3.22 0.40
CA ILE A 693 -2.88 -4.05 1.42
C ILE A 693 -3.52 -3.84 2.80
N ALA A 694 -3.76 -2.59 3.21
CA ALA A 694 -4.37 -2.28 4.51
C ALA A 694 -5.77 -2.90 4.63
N ALA A 695 -6.58 -2.80 3.57
CA ALA A 695 -7.89 -3.43 3.50
C ALA A 695 -7.80 -4.97 3.47
N GLY A 696 -6.92 -5.54 2.64
CA GLY A 696 -6.77 -6.98 2.47
C GLY A 696 -6.16 -7.71 3.65
N THR A 697 -5.55 -6.96 4.59
CA THR A 697 -5.02 -7.47 5.86
C THR A 697 -5.85 -7.04 7.07
N SER A 698 -6.98 -6.34 6.85
CA SER A 698 -7.88 -5.90 7.91
C SER A 698 -8.39 -7.06 8.78
N TYR A 699 -8.53 -8.25 8.21
CA TYR A 699 -8.96 -9.45 8.95
C TYR A 699 -8.02 -9.76 10.12
N THR A 700 -6.73 -9.47 10.00
CA THR A 700 -5.76 -9.70 11.10
C THR A 700 -5.47 -8.43 11.90
N ASN A 701 -5.44 -7.25 11.26
CA ASN A 701 -5.06 -5.99 11.93
C ASN A 701 -6.22 -5.36 12.72
N HIS A 702 -7.47 -5.67 12.33
CA HIS A 702 -8.68 -5.07 12.91
C HIS A 702 -9.76 -6.10 13.27
N ASP A 703 -9.48 -7.41 13.15
CA ASP A 703 -10.48 -8.48 13.32
C ASP A 703 -11.73 -8.30 12.45
N LEU A 704 -11.53 -7.72 11.27
CA LEU A 704 -12.61 -7.35 10.37
C LEU A 704 -12.24 -7.73 8.94
N GLU A 705 -12.92 -8.73 8.39
CA GLU A 705 -12.82 -9.05 6.96
C GLU A 705 -13.32 -7.87 6.13
N MET A 706 -12.51 -7.44 5.17
CA MET A 706 -12.82 -6.42 4.17
C MET A 706 -12.38 -6.97 2.82
N ILE A 707 -13.09 -6.61 1.76
CA ILE A 707 -12.91 -7.16 0.41
C ILE A 707 -12.47 -6.01 -0.51
N PRO A 708 -11.17 -5.72 -0.63
CA PRO A 708 -10.71 -4.66 -1.50
C PRO A 708 -10.71 -5.10 -2.96
N ILE A 709 -11.23 -4.20 -3.81
CA ILE A 709 -11.25 -4.31 -5.26
C ILE A 709 -10.48 -3.11 -5.80
N TYR A 710 -9.21 -3.32 -6.15
CA TYR A 710 -8.37 -2.27 -6.73
C TYR A 710 -8.36 -2.41 -8.26
N ILE A 711 -8.98 -1.45 -8.95
CA ILE A 711 -9.07 -1.43 -10.42
C ILE A 711 -8.19 -0.32 -10.99
N PHE A 712 -7.36 -0.66 -11.98
CA PHE A 712 -6.33 0.22 -12.55
C PHE A 712 -5.96 -0.23 -13.96
N TYR A 713 -5.26 0.62 -14.72
CA TYR A 713 -4.65 0.22 -15.99
C TYR A 713 -3.63 -0.90 -15.75
N SER A 714 -3.89 -2.10 -16.26
CA SER A 714 -3.09 -3.32 -16.01
C SER A 714 -1.56 -3.13 -16.05
N MET A 715 -1.05 -2.31 -16.99
CA MET A 715 0.36 -1.96 -17.11
C MET A 715 0.96 -1.37 -15.81
N PHE A 716 0.20 -0.57 -15.07
CA PHE A 716 0.65 0.12 -13.86
C PHE A 716 0.43 -0.70 -12.57
N GLY A 717 0.17 -2.00 -12.71
CA GLY A 717 0.16 -2.95 -11.60
C GLY A 717 1.57 -3.46 -11.29
N PHE A 718 1.82 -4.74 -11.54
CA PHE A 718 3.07 -5.41 -11.18
C PHE A 718 4.33 -4.76 -11.76
N GLN A 719 4.26 -4.08 -12.91
CA GLN A 719 5.41 -3.37 -13.48
C GLN A 719 5.77 -2.13 -12.65
N ARG A 720 4.77 -1.40 -12.11
CA ARG A 720 4.98 -0.15 -11.39
C ARG A 720 5.13 -0.34 -9.88
N VAL A 721 4.34 -1.26 -9.30
CA VAL A 721 4.24 -1.48 -7.85
C VAL A 721 4.56 -2.93 -7.45
N GLY A 722 5.41 -3.61 -8.22
CA GLY A 722 5.73 -5.03 -8.04
C GLY A 722 6.25 -5.39 -6.65
N ASP A 723 7.08 -4.54 -6.03
CA ASP A 723 7.61 -4.81 -4.68
C ASP A 723 6.54 -4.66 -3.58
N LEU A 724 5.57 -3.75 -3.76
CA LEU A 724 4.37 -3.68 -2.91
C LEU A 724 3.48 -4.92 -3.11
N ALA A 725 3.37 -5.45 -4.33
CA ALA A 725 2.65 -6.70 -4.58
C ALA A 725 3.33 -7.91 -3.93
N TRP A 726 4.67 -7.95 -3.91
CA TRP A 726 5.41 -8.94 -3.15
C TRP A 726 5.19 -8.81 -1.64
N ALA A 727 5.29 -7.58 -1.10
CA ALA A 727 5.00 -7.28 0.29
C ALA A 727 3.56 -7.65 0.69
N ALA A 728 2.59 -7.53 -0.22
CA ALA A 728 1.23 -7.98 0.02
C ALA A 728 1.12 -9.51 0.14
N GLY A 729 1.87 -10.24 -0.69
CA GLY A 729 2.02 -11.69 -0.59
C GLY A 729 2.55 -12.11 0.78
N ASP A 730 3.63 -11.48 1.24
CA ASP A 730 4.21 -11.72 2.58
C ASP A 730 3.24 -11.33 3.71
N SER A 731 2.51 -10.22 3.56
CA SER A 731 1.50 -9.77 4.52
C SER A 731 0.27 -10.69 4.61
N GLN A 732 0.14 -11.64 3.68
CA GLN A 732 -1.01 -12.53 3.49
C GLN A 732 -2.31 -11.73 3.23
N ALA A 733 -2.22 -10.75 2.33
CA ALA A 733 -3.36 -9.96 1.89
C ALA A 733 -4.39 -10.83 1.15
N ARG A 734 -5.67 -10.46 1.30
CA ARG A 734 -6.83 -11.09 0.65
C ARG A 734 -7.65 -10.03 -0.07
N GLY A 735 -7.80 -10.15 -1.38
CA GLY A 735 -8.53 -9.19 -2.19
C GLY A 735 -8.35 -9.41 -3.68
N PHE A 736 -8.86 -8.46 -4.46
CA PHE A 736 -8.80 -8.50 -5.93
C PHE A 736 -8.03 -7.30 -6.48
N LEU A 737 -7.03 -7.59 -7.31
CA LEU A 737 -6.38 -6.66 -8.21
C LEU A 737 -7.02 -6.84 -9.58
N ILE A 738 -7.60 -5.78 -10.14
CA ILE A 738 -8.24 -5.78 -11.44
C ILE A 738 -7.37 -4.96 -12.39
N GLY A 739 -6.63 -5.67 -13.26
CA GLY A 739 -5.90 -5.05 -14.36
C GLY A 739 -6.87 -4.74 -15.49
N ALA A 740 -7.51 -3.59 -15.43
CA ALA A 740 -8.42 -3.13 -16.46
C ALA A 740 -7.65 -2.63 -17.70
N THR A 741 -8.40 -2.42 -18.78
CA THR A 741 -7.89 -2.06 -20.11
C THR A 741 -6.67 -2.89 -20.53
N ALA A 742 -6.69 -4.19 -20.22
CA ALA A 742 -5.59 -5.10 -20.47
C ALA A 742 -5.52 -5.57 -21.93
N GLY A 743 -4.35 -6.12 -22.29
CA GLY A 743 -4.07 -6.69 -23.59
C GLY A 743 -3.34 -5.70 -24.52
N ARG A 744 -2.25 -6.16 -25.14
CA ARG A 744 -1.35 -5.32 -25.94
C ARG A 744 -2.08 -4.66 -27.11
N THR A 745 -2.95 -5.39 -27.78
CA THR A 745 -3.69 -4.90 -28.96
C THR A 745 -5.03 -4.28 -28.61
N THR A 746 -5.56 -4.58 -27.41
CA THR A 746 -6.91 -4.18 -27.01
C THR A 746 -6.98 -2.71 -26.61
N LEU A 747 -6.01 -2.20 -25.84
CA LEU A 747 -5.87 -0.77 -25.50
C LEU A 747 -5.17 0.00 -26.62
N ALA A 748 -5.82 0.04 -27.78
CA ALA A 748 -5.15 0.27 -29.05
C ALA A 748 -4.56 1.69 -29.24
N GLY A 749 -5.24 2.75 -28.78
CA GLY A 749 -4.82 4.14 -29.01
C GLY A 749 -3.67 4.62 -28.13
N GLU A 750 -3.51 4.04 -26.94
CA GLU A 750 -2.62 4.57 -25.89
C GLU A 750 -1.12 4.29 -26.12
N GLY A 751 -0.80 3.27 -26.92
CA GLY A 751 0.55 2.98 -27.36
C GLY A 751 1.51 2.44 -26.27
N LEU A 752 2.79 2.71 -26.46
CA LEU A 752 3.93 1.95 -25.90
C LEU A 752 3.87 1.73 -24.39
N GLN A 753 3.55 2.77 -23.62
CA GLN A 753 3.60 2.72 -22.14
C GLN A 753 2.30 2.26 -21.48
N HIS A 754 1.27 1.91 -22.25
CA HIS A 754 -0.06 1.51 -21.72
C HIS A 754 -0.48 0.12 -22.16
N GLN A 755 -0.14 -0.25 -23.40
CA GLN A 755 -0.51 -1.53 -23.98
C GLN A 755 0.17 -2.66 -23.24
N ASP A 756 -0.55 -3.35 -22.36
CA ASP A 756 -0.01 -4.44 -21.54
C ASP A 756 -0.17 -5.80 -22.22
N GLY A 757 0.98 -6.42 -22.52
CA GLY A 757 1.05 -7.82 -22.96
C GLY A 757 2.00 -8.66 -22.12
N HIS A 758 2.25 -8.32 -20.84
CA HIS A 758 3.21 -9.06 -20.01
C HIS A 758 2.93 -9.08 -18.49
N SER A 759 1.93 -8.37 -17.99
CA SER A 759 1.58 -8.34 -16.55
C SER A 759 1.35 -9.72 -15.94
N HIS A 760 0.73 -10.66 -16.67
CA HIS A 760 0.51 -12.03 -16.18
C HIS A 760 1.82 -12.79 -15.91
N LEU A 761 2.88 -12.53 -16.69
CA LEU A 761 4.19 -13.11 -16.42
C LEU A 761 4.81 -12.54 -15.14
N LEU A 762 4.66 -11.23 -14.90
CA LEU A 762 5.10 -10.60 -13.66
C LEU A 762 4.32 -11.14 -12.44
N ALA A 763 2.99 -11.25 -12.57
CA ALA A 763 2.11 -11.80 -11.54
C ALA A 763 2.47 -13.25 -11.16
N SER A 764 2.91 -14.06 -12.14
CA SER A 764 3.28 -15.46 -11.93
C SER A 764 4.43 -15.68 -10.95
N ASN A 765 5.22 -14.62 -10.67
CA ASN A 765 6.33 -14.69 -9.74
C ASN A 765 5.88 -14.63 -8.26
N ILE A 766 4.65 -14.21 -7.96
CA ILE A 766 4.14 -14.12 -6.58
C ILE A 766 3.36 -15.41 -6.24
N PRO A 767 3.85 -16.27 -5.32
CA PRO A 767 3.31 -17.64 -5.15
C PRO A 767 1.84 -17.75 -4.74
N ASN A 768 1.34 -16.75 -4.01
CA ASN A 768 -0.04 -16.67 -3.52
C ASN A 768 -0.91 -15.66 -4.29
N CYS A 769 -0.44 -15.17 -5.44
CA CYS A 769 -1.24 -14.46 -6.44
C CYS A 769 -1.88 -15.50 -7.38
N VAL A 770 -3.20 -15.48 -7.49
CA VAL A 770 -3.97 -16.33 -8.42
C VAL A 770 -4.46 -15.46 -9.57
N SER A 771 -3.92 -15.70 -10.77
CA SER A 771 -4.14 -14.80 -11.92
C SER A 771 -5.04 -15.40 -13.00
N TYR A 772 -5.99 -14.63 -13.54
CA TYR A 772 -6.89 -15.04 -14.64
C TYR A 772 -7.03 -13.98 -15.74
N ASP A 773 -7.24 -14.44 -16.97
CA ASP A 773 -7.49 -13.65 -18.19
C ASP A 773 -8.81 -14.06 -18.88
N PRO A 774 -9.98 -13.80 -18.25
CA PRO A 774 -11.27 -14.25 -18.75
C PRO A 774 -11.68 -13.53 -20.03
N THR A 775 -12.26 -14.27 -20.98
CA THR A 775 -12.89 -13.74 -22.19
C THR A 775 -14.37 -13.43 -21.97
N PHE A 776 -15.10 -14.26 -21.23
CA PHE A 776 -16.55 -14.13 -21.13
C PHE A 776 -17.05 -13.71 -19.75
N ALA A 777 -18.22 -13.06 -19.71
CA ALA A 777 -18.84 -12.59 -18.48
C ALA A 777 -19.10 -13.72 -17.47
N TYR A 778 -19.50 -14.91 -17.93
CA TYR A 778 -19.69 -16.05 -17.04
C TYR A 778 -18.38 -16.56 -16.43
N GLU A 779 -17.25 -16.44 -17.13
CA GLU A 779 -15.93 -16.84 -16.60
C GLU A 779 -15.55 -15.90 -15.47
N MET A 780 -15.66 -14.59 -15.71
CA MET A 780 -15.47 -13.55 -14.69
C MET A 780 -16.36 -13.77 -13.46
N ALA A 781 -17.64 -14.09 -13.66
CA ALA A 781 -18.57 -14.37 -12.57
C ALA A 781 -18.18 -15.60 -11.73
N VAL A 782 -17.77 -16.70 -12.38
CA VAL A 782 -17.30 -17.92 -11.70
C VAL A 782 -16.04 -17.64 -10.90
N ILE A 783 -15.07 -16.93 -11.49
CA ILE A 783 -13.78 -16.59 -10.85
C ILE A 783 -13.99 -15.65 -9.66
N LEU A 784 -14.76 -14.56 -9.82
CA LEU A 784 -15.01 -13.58 -8.77
C LEU A 784 -15.70 -14.23 -7.56
N ARG A 785 -16.71 -15.06 -7.81
CA ARG A 785 -17.43 -15.76 -6.74
C ARG A 785 -16.53 -16.77 -6.01
N ASP A 786 -15.71 -17.53 -6.74
CA ASP A 786 -14.77 -18.48 -6.14
C ASP A 786 -13.69 -17.77 -5.32
N GLY A 787 -13.16 -16.64 -5.80
CA GLY A 787 -12.20 -15.83 -5.06
C GLY A 787 -12.74 -15.36 -3.72
N ILE A 788 -13.98 -14.85 -3.67
CA ILE A 788 -14.62 -14.44 -2.40
C ILE A 788 -14.75 -15.66 -1.47
N LYS A 789 -15.16 -16.81 -2.02
CA LYS A 789 -15.29 -18.06 -1.24
C LYS A 789 -13.95 -18.51 -0.67
N ARG A 790 -12.88 -18.57 -1.47
CA ARG A 790 -11.57 -19.05 -1.02
C ARG A 790 -10.96 -18.10 0.01
N MET A 791 -10.96 -16.81 -0.27
CA MET A 791 -10.31 -15.82 0.59
C MET A 791 -11.07 -15.55 1.89
N HIS A 792 -12.39 -15.35 1.84
CA HIS A 792 -13.14 -14.83 2.99
C HIS A 792 -14.06 -15.85 3.67
N GLU A 793 -14.50 -16.89 2.96
CA GLU A 793 -15.27 -17.99 3.56
C GLU A 793 -14.34 -19.10 4.08
N LYS A 794 -13.41 -19.56 3.23
CA LYS A 794 -12.41 -20.60 3.58
C LYS A 794 -11.13 -20.07 4.21
N LYS A 795 -10.92 -18.74 4.21
CA LYS A 795 -9.75 -18.08 4.81
C LYS A 795 -8.41 -18.50 4.19
N GLU A 796 -8.39 -18.82 2.90
CA GLU A 796 -7.15 -19.06 2.15
C GLU A 796 -6.34 -17.75 2.03
N ASN A 797 -5.05 -17.80 2.32
CA ASN A 797 -4.15 -16.64 2.29
C ASN A 797 -3.58 -16.39 0.89
N ILE A 798 -4.49 -16.09 -0.03
CA ILE A 798 -4.23 -15.79 -1.44
C ILE A 798 -4.90 -14.47 -1.80
N PHE A 799 -4.48 -13.88 -2.92
CA PHE A 799 -5.19 -12.79 -3.56
C PHE A 799 -5.32 -13.04 -5.06
N TYR A 800 -6.27 -12.37 -5.69
CA TYR A 800 -6.59 -12.57 -7.10
C TYR A 800 -6.07 -11.41 -7.94
N TYR A 801 -5.52 -11.75 -9.12
CA TYR A 801 -5.29 -10.81 -10.20
C TYR A 801 -6.17 -11.19 -11.39
N ILE A 802 -7.03 -10.29 -11.85
CA ILE A 802 -7.92 -10.56 -12.97
C ILE A 802 -7.80 -9.44 -13.98
N THR A 803 -7.50 -9.79 -15.23
CA THR A 803 -7.47 -8.83 -16.32
C THR A 803 -8.87 -8.61 -16.89
N ALA A 804 -9.17 -7.37 -17.25
CA ALA A 804 -10.42 -6.97 -17.86
C ALA A 804 -10.14 -6.05 -19.06
N MET A 805 -10.90 -6.23 -20.14
CA MET A 805 -10.68 -5.58 -21.42
C MET A 805 -11.72 -4.47 -21.63
N ASN A 806 -11.41 -3.51 -22.51
CA ASN A 806 -12.29 -2.39 -22.88
C ASN A 806 -12.91 -2.54 -24.29
N GLU A 807 -12.85 -3.75 -24.87
CA GLU A 807 -13.46 -4.05 -26.16
C GLU A 807 -14.84 -4.67 -25.94
N ASN A 808 -15.86 -4.13 -26.59
CA ASN A 808 -17.22 -4.67 -26.54
C ASN A 808 -17.38 -5.80 -27.56
N TYR A 809 -18.07 -6.87 -27.15
CA TYR A 809 -18.48 -7.97 -28.00
C TYR A 809 -19.63 -8.77 -27.38
N SER A 810 -20.29 -9.61 -28.18
CA SER A 810 -21.32 -10.53 -27.68
C SER A 810 -20.71 -11.59 -26.74
N HIS A 811 -21.35 -11.82 -25.62
CA HIS A 811 -21.00 -12.88 -24.67
C HIS A 811 -21.96 -14.07 -24.86
N PRO A 812 -21.45 -15.30 -25.10
CA PRO A 812 -22.28 -16.47 -25.32
C PRO A 812 -22.86 -17.01 -24.00
N GLU A 813 -23.85 -17.89 -24.11
CA GLU A 813 -24.35 -18.66 -22.98
C GLU A 813 -23.24 -19.57 -22.42
N LYS A 814 -23.19 -19.70 -21.08
CA LYS A 814 -22.21 -20.53 -20.41
C LYS A 814 -22.40 -22.02 -20.78
N PRO A 815 -21.36 -22.73 -21.24
CA PRO A 815 -21.43 -24.17 -21.43
C PRO A 815 -21.78 -24.92 -20.13
N LYS A 816 -22.42 -26.09 -20.28
CA LYS A 816 -22.70 -26.97 -19.13
C LYS A 816 -21.39 -27.49 -18.54
N ASP A 817 -21.37 -27.65 -17.22
CA ASP A 817 -20.30 -28.32 -16.46
C ASP A 817 -18.87 -27.75 -16.65
N CYS A 818 -18.73 -26.48 -17.04
CA CYS A 818 -17.42 -25.85 -17.25
C CYS A 818 -16.82 -25.12 -16.02
N ASP A 819 -17.56 -24.97 -14.92
CA ASP A 819 -17.13 -24.15 -13.76
C ASP A 819 -15.77 -24.61 -13.19
N GLU A 820 -15.56 -25.93 -13.07
CA GLU A 820 -14.29 -26.48 -12.60
C GLU A 820 -13.16 -26.15 -13.57
N GLY A 821 -13.39 -26.26 -14.88
CA GLY A 821 -12.38 -25.96 -15.88
C GLY A 821 -12.03 -24.47 -15.97
N ILE A 822 -13.02 -23.59 -15.81
CA ILE A 822 -12.81 -22.15 -15.67
C ILE A 822 -11.85 -21.87 -14.50
N LEU A 823 -12.05 -22.51 -13.34
CA LEU A 823 -11.21 -22.29 -12.17
C LEU A 823 -9.83 -22.97 -12.29
N LYS A 824 -9.75 -24.12 -12.95
CA LYS A 824 -8.48 -24.83 -13.21
C LYS A 824 -7.61 -24.17 -14.28
N GLY A 825 -8.21 -23.31 -15.11
CA GLY A 825 -7.50 -22.46 -16.07
C GLY A 825 -7.77 -22.77 -17.54
N MET A 826 -8.51 -23.84 -17.87
CA MET A 826 -9.04 -24.06 -19.22
C MET A 826 -10.23 -25.02 -19.29
N TYR A 827 -11.07 -24.85 -20.30
CA TYR A 827 -12.14 -25.79 -20.63
C TYR A 827 -12.42 -25.79 -22.14
N LEU A 828 -13.03 -26.88 -22.63
CA LEU A 828 -13.46 -26.98 -24.02
C LEU A 828 -14.67 -26.08 -24.22
N PHE A 829 -14.48 -25.00 -24.98
CA PHE A 829 -15.54 -24.03 -25.27
C PHE A 829 -16.46 -24.56 -26.37
N GLN A 830 -15.88 -25.08 -27.45
CA GLN A 830 -16.63 -25.59 -28.60
C GLN A 830 -15.83 -26.65 -29.34
N GLU A 831 -16.49 -27.75 -29.71
CA GLU A 831 -15.93 -28.79 -30.58
C GLU A 831 -16.56 -28.68 -31.97
N ASN A 832 -15.73 -28.53 -33.01
CA ASN A 832 -16.17 -28.49 -34.41
C ASN A 832 -15.80 -29.79 -35.12
N ASN A 833 -16.81 -30.48 -35.64
CA ASN A 833 -16.70 -31.74 -36.38
C ASN A 833 -17.46 -31.65 -37.72
N ASN A 834 -17.06 -30.72 -38.59
CA ASN A 834 -17.73 -30.41 -39.84
C ASN A 834 -17.20 -31.24 -41.04
N LYS A 835 -16.91 -32.53 -40.80
CA LYS A 835 -16.41 -33.48 -41.81
C LYS A 835 -15.00 -33.18 -42.35
N GLY A 836 -14.21 -32.34 -41.67
CA GLY A 836 -12.80 -32.15 -41.95
C GLY A 836 -12.01 -33.43 -41.67
N LYS A 837 -11.01 -33.74 -42.51
CA LYS A 837 -10.14 -34.92 -42.31
C LYS A 837 -9.02 -34.67 -41.29
N ILE A 838 -8.80 -33.42 -40.93
CA ILE A 838 -7.70 -32.97 -40.08
C ILE A 838 -8.31 -32.12 -38.98
N LYS A 839 -7.88 -32.37 -37.75
CA LYS A 839 -8.33 -31.65 -36.57
C LYS A 839 -7.15 -30.94 -35.90
N VAL A 840 -7.38 -29.76 -35.32
CA VAL A 840 -6.40 -29.01 -34.52
C VAL A 840 -6.99 -28.56 -33.19
N GLN A 841 -6.13 -28.28 -32.21
CA GLN A 841 -6.53 -27.74 -30.92
C GLN A 841 -6.21 -26.24 -30.89
N LEU A 842 -7.22 -25.38 -30.80
CA LEU A 842 -7.05 -23.93 -30.79
C LEU A 842 -7.31 -23.38 -29.39
N LEU A 843 -6.27 -22.83 -28.75
CA LEU A 843 -6.32 -22.27 -27.40
C LEU A 843 -6.30 -20.74 -27.48
N GLY A 844 -7.18 -20.08 -26.75
CA GLY A 844 -7.19 -18.62 -26.65
C GLY A 844 -7.61 -18.12 -25.27
N SER A 845 -7.16 -16.92 -24.92
CA SER A 845 -7.55 -16.19 -23.70
C SER A 845 -7.91 -14.74 -24.02
N GLY A 846 -8.50 -14.04 -23.06
CA GLY A 846 -8.78 -12.60 -23.15
C GLY A 846 -9.51 -12.23 -24.44
N SER A 847 -9.13 -11.11 -25.06
CA SER A 847 -9.77 -10.65 -26.31
C SER A 847 -9.41 -11.50 -27.55
N ILE A 848 -8.28 -12.21 -27.53
CA ILE A 848 -7.76 -12.97 -28.67
C ILE A 848 -8.47 -14.32 -28.87
N LEU A 849 -9.16 -14.85 -27.85
CA LEU A 849 -10.05 -16.00 -28.05
C LEU A 849 -11.11 -15.74 -29.14
N ARG A 850 -11.51 -14.49 -29.36
CA ARG A 850 -12.43 -14.10 -30.44
C ARG A 850 -11.80 -14.27 -31.83
N GLU A 851 -10.52 -13.94 -31.97
CA GLU A 851 -9.76 -14.16 -33.21
C GLU A 851 -9.57 -15.67 -33.46
N ILE A 852 -9.36 -16.46 -32.41
CA ILE A 852 -9.33 -17.93 -32.47
C ILE A 852 -10.67 -18.50 -32.96
N ILE A 853 -11.80 -18.03 -32.42
CA ILE A 853 -13.14 -18.47 -32.85
C ILE A 853 -13.38 -18.10 -34.33
N ALA A 854 -12.95 -16.91 -34.76
CA ALA A 854 -13.07 -16.50 -36.15
C ALA A 854 -12.16 -17.32 -37.08
N ALA A 855 -10.92 -17.60 -36.68
CA ALA A 855 -9.98 -18.43 -37.42
C ALA A 855 -10.48 -19.87 -37.58
N SER A 856 -11.06 -20.44 -36.52
CA SER A 856 -11.69 -21.76 -36.53
C SER A 856 -12.76 -21.90 -37.62
N LYS A 857 -13.64 -20.88 -37.75
CA LYS A 857 -14.68 -20.85 -38.80
C LYS A 857 -14.07 -20.81 -40.20
N ILE A 858 -12.99 -20.04 -40.39
CA ILE A 858 -12.28 -19.95 -41.68
C ILE A 858 -11.59 -21.27 -42.02
N LEU A 859 -10.88 -21.88 -41.06
CA LEU A 859 -10.20 -23.17 -41.23
C LEU A 859 -11.17 -24.28 -41.65
N SER A 860 -12.32 -24.38 -40.96
CA SER A 860 -13.32 -25.41 -41.24
C SER A 860 -13.97 -25.16 -42.62
N LYS A 861 -14.40 -23.94 -42.90
CA LYS A 861 -15.13 -23.59 -44.14
C LYS A 861 -14.24 -23.62 -45.39
N ASP A 862 -13.07 -23.00 -45.33
CA ASP A 862 -12.26 -22.71 -46.52
C ASP A 862 -11.15 -23.75 -46.74
N TYR A 863 -10.74 -24.47 -45.70
CA TYR A 863 -9.60 -25.40 -45.74
C TYR A 863 -9.93 -26.82 -45.29
N GLY A 864 -11.16 -27.09 -44.84
CA GLY A 864 -11.57 -28.42 -44.38
C GLY A 864 -10.80 -28.91 -43.15
N VAL A 865 -10.30 -27.97 -42.34
CA VAL A 865 -9.59 -28.24 -41.07
C VAL A 865 -10.55 -27.97 -39.91
N ASP A 866 -10.94 -29.04 -39.23
CA ASP A 866 -11.77 -28.97 -38.03
C ASP A 866 -10.95 -28.59 -36.80
N SER A 867 -11.60 -28.13 -35.74
CA SER A 867 -10.91 -27.68 -34.53
C SER A 867 -11.72 -27.82 -33.25
N ASP A 868 -11.02 -28.15 -32.17
CA ASP A 868 -11.54 -27.97 -30.81
C ASP A 868 -11.04 -26.62 -30.28
N ILE A 869 -11.97 -25.76 -29.88
CA ILE A 869 -11.70 -24.43 -29.33
C ILE A 869 -11.69 -24.52 -27.81
N TRP A 870 -10.59 -24.11 -27.20
CA TRP A 870 -10.38 -24.08 -25.76
C TRP A 870 -10.31 -22.64 -25.27
N SER A 871 -11.18 -22.29 -24.32
CA SER A 871 -11.01 -21.07 -23.54
C SER A 871 -10.01 -21.34 -22.44
N VAL A 872 -8.93 -20.56 -22.40
CA VAL A 872 -7.87 -20.64 -21.40
C VAL A 872 -8.00 -19.44 -20.48
N THR A 873 -8.69 -19.63 -19.36
CA THR A 873 -8.92 -18.59 -18.35
C THR A 873 -7.68 -18.30 -17.52
N SER A 874 -6.71 -19.21 -17.42
CA SER A 874 -5.42 -18.97 -16.74
C SER A 874 -4.32 -19.92 -17.18
N PHE A 875 -3.36 -19.42 -17.97
CA PHE A 875 -2.13 -20.18 -18.25
C PHE A 875 -1.25 -20.37 -17.01
N ASN A 876 -1.26 -19.42 -16.06
CA ASN A 876 -0.45 -19.46 -14.85
C ASN A 876 -0.89 -20.59 -13.90
N GLU A 877 -2.20 -20.76 -13.68
CA GLU A 877 -2.71 -21.84 -12.82
C GLU A 877 -2.51 -23.22 -13.47
N LEU A 878 -2.63 -23.30 -14.80
CA LEU A 878 -2.28 -24.52 -15.54
C LEU A 878 -0.80 -24.87 -15.38
N ARG A 879 0.10 -23.89 -15.49
CA ARG A 879 1.54 -24.09 -15.27
C ARG A 879 1.82 -24.55 -13.85
N LYS A 880 1.19 -23.90 -12.86
CA LYS A 880 1.34 -24.27 -11.44
C LYS A 880 0.93 -25.72 -11.19
N ASN A 881 -0.24 -26.12 -11.70
CA ASN A 881 -0.70 -27.49 -11.61
C ASN A 881 0.25 -28.48 -12.33
N GLY A 882 0.76 -28.10 -13.50
CA GLY A 882 1.76 -28.86 -14.24
C GLY A 882 3.05 -29.09 -13.44
N MET A 883 3.64 -28.03 -12.89
CA MET A 883 4.84 -28.10 -12.06
C MET A 883 4.63 -28.96 -10.80
N GLU A 884 3.49 -28.80 -10.13
CA GLU A 884 3.15 -29.61 -8.94
C GLU A 884 3.02 -31.09 -9.29
N THR A 885 2.42 -31.40 -10.44
CA THR A 885 2.24 -32.78 -10.92
C THR A 885 3.57 -33.39 -11.37
N GLU A 886 4.36 -32.66 -12.14
CA GLU A 886 5.71 -33.07 -12.56
C GLU A 886 6.60 -33.33 -11.34
N ARG A 887 6.64 -32.40 -10.38
CA ARG A 887 7.38 -32.57 -9.13
C ARG A 887 6.93 -33.81 -8.38
N TRP A 888 5.61 -34.06 -8.29
CA TRP A 888 5.12 -35.27 -7.63
C TRP A 888 5.60 -36.53 -8.37
N ASN A 889 5.49 -36.58 -9.70
CA ASN A 889 5.94 -37.73 -10.50
C ASN A 889 7.46 -37.99 -10.36
N LEU A 890 8.28 -36.93 -10.32
CA LEU A 890 9.74 -37.06 -10.12
C LEU A 890 10.09 -37.61 -8.73
N LEU A 891 9.27 -37.32 -7.72
CA LEU A 891 9.47 -37.81 -6.35
C LEU A 891 8.87 -39.19 -6.08
N HIS A 892 8.06 -39.73 -7.00
CA HIS A 892 7.40 -41.04 -6.87
C HIS A 892 7.57 -41.84 -8.17
N PRO A 893 8.82 -42.22 -8.54
CA PRO A 893 9.12 -42.83 -9.83
C PRO A 893 8.54 -44.23 -10.04
N ASP A 894 8.20 -44.94 -8.96
CA ASP A 894 7.60 -46.27 -8.93
C ASP A 894 6.06 -46.25 -8.87
N GLU A 895 5.46 -45.09 -8.58
CA GLU A 895 4.01 -44.92 -8.59
C GLU A 895 3.46 -44.65 -10.00
N LYS A 896 2.15 -44.87 -10.16
CA LYS A 896 1.46 -44.51 -11.40
C LYS A 896 1.51 -42.99 -11.59
N LYS A 897 2.15 -42.55 -12.68
CA LYS A 897 2.26 -41.13 -13.05
C LYS A 897 0.89 -40.45 -13.01
N LYS A 898 0.82 -39.36 -12.24
CA LYS A 898 -0.31 -38.44 -12.25
C LYS A 898 -0.28 -37.60 -13.52
N LYS A 899 -1.46 -37.30 -14.03
CA LYS A 899 -1.66 -36.39 -15.16
C LYS A 899 -1.99 -35.00 -14.66
N SER A 900 -1.31 -34.01 -15.23
CA SER A 900 -1.66 -32.60 -15.07
C SER A 900 -3.03 -32.34 -15.69
N TYR A 901 -3.64 -31.22 -15.33
CA TYR A 901 -4.92 -30.81 -15.87
C TYR A 901 -4.84 -30.56 -17.40
N VAL A 902 -3.72 -30.05 -17.90
CA VAL A 902 -3.46 -29.89 -19.35
C VAL A 902 -3.47 -31.24 -20.07
N GLU A 903 -2.77 -32.25 -19.55
CA GLU A 903 -2.78 -33.62 -20.11
C GLU A 903 -4.19 -34.23 -20.10
N ASN A 904 -4.93 -34.04 -19.00
CA ASN A 904 -6.31 -34.54 -18.91
C ASN A 904 -7.24 -33.91 -19.97
N CYS A 905 -7.02 -32.64 -20.31
CA CYS A 905 -7.78 -31.94 -21.34
C CYS A 905 -7.38 -32.37 -22.76
N LEU A 906 -6.08 -32.50 -23.04
CA LEU A 906 -5.56 -32.52 -24.41
C LEU A 906 -5.09 -33.89 -24.91
N ASP A 907 -4.72 -34.84 -24.03
CA ASP A 907 -4.09 -36.11 -24.46
C ASP A 907 -4.96 -36.93 -25.41
N LYS A 908 -6.27 -36.94 -25.16
CA LYS A 908 -7.25 -37.72 -25.94
C LYS A 908 -7.73 -36.98 -27.20
N ARG A 909 -7.26 -35.77 -27.43
CA ARG A 909 -7.68 -34.93 -28.56
C ARG A 909 -6.75 -35.16 -29.74
N GLU A 910 -7.16 -34.77 -30.94
CA GLU A 910 -6.38 -34.98 -32.18
C GLU A 910 -5.67 -33.71 -32.64
N GLY A 911 -4.53 -33.90 -33.31
CA GLY A 911 -3.80 -32.82 -33.97
C GLY A 911 -2.86 -31.97 -33.09
N PRO A 912 -2.14 -31.02 -33.72
CA PRO A 912 -1.27 -30.06 -33.05
C PRO A 912 -2.08 -28.97 -32.32
N ILE A 913 -1.40 -28.28 -31.41
CA ILE A 913 -1.93 -27.19 -30.58
C ILE A 913 -1.46 -25.85 -31.14
N ILE A 914 -2.39 -24.94 -31.36
CA ILE A 914 -2.15 -23.53 -31.69
C ILE A 914 -2.70 -22.68 -30.56
N ALA A 915 -1.85 -21.92 -29.87
CA ALA A 915 -2.24 -21.03 -28.78
C ALA A 915 -2.02 -19.56 -29.17
N ALA A 916 -3.00 -18.69 -28.91
CA ALA A 916 -2.86 -17.25 -29.14
C ALA A 916 -3.43 -16.44 -27.96
N SER A 917 -2.74 -15.37 -27.57
CA SER A 917 -3.19 -14.46 -26.50
C SER A 917 -2.77 -13.01 -26.79
N ASP A 918 -3.34 -12.05 -26.08
CA ASP A 918 -2.95 -10.62 -26.18
C ASP A 918 -1.69 -10.28 -25.36
N TYR A 919 -0.92 -11.32 -25.02
CA TYR A 919 0.31 -11.30 -24.24
C TYR A 919 1.46 -11.91 -25.04
N THR A 920 2.71 -11.68 -24.60
CA THR A 920 3.88 -12.30 -25.24
C THR A 920 3.76 -13.82 -25.27
N ARG A 921 4.37 -14.45 -26.28
CA ARG A 921 4.29 -15.91 -26.50
C ARG A 921 4.63 -16.73 -25.26
N SER A 922 5.58 -16.23 -24.46
CA SER A 922 6.00 -16.81 -23.18
C SER A 922 4.83 -17.08 -22.22
N PHE A 923 3.76 -16.28 -22.28
CA PHE A 923 2.57 -16.49 -21.46
C PHE A 923 1.84 -17.79 -21.80
N SER A 924 1.74 -18.15 -23.08
CA SER A 924 1.11 -19.41 -23.49
C SER A 924 2.11 -20.58 -23.51
N ASP A 925 3.38 -20.31 -23.83
CA ASP A 925 4.43 -21.34 -23.91
C ASP A 925 4.70 -22.03 -22.57
N GLN A 926 4.31 -21.41 -21.45
CA GLN A 926 4.53 -21.96 -20.12
C GLN A 926 3.86 -23.32 -19.86
N ILE A 927 2.82 -23.68 -20.62
CA ILE A 927 2.14 -24.98 -20.49
C ILE A 927 2.69 -26.05 -21.46
N ARG A 928 3.61 -25.68 -22.35
CA ARG A 928 4.18 -26.58 -23.37
C ARG A 928 4.78 -27.87 -22.80
N PRO A 929 5.47 -27.89 -21.63
CA PRO A 929 6.00 -29.14 -21.06
C PRO A 929 4.93 -30.17 -20.69
N TYR A 930 3.67 -29.78 -20.54
CA TYR A 930 2.57 -30.62 -20.05
C TYR A 930 1.67 -31.15 -21.18
N THR A 931 2.24 -31.31 -22.38
CA THR A 931 1.58 -31.95 -23.52
C THR A 931 2.64 -32.59 -24.42
N GLN A 932 2.32 -33.75 -25.01
CA GLN A 932 3.18 -34.42 -25.98
C GLN A 932 2.90 -34.00 -27.42
N LYS A 933 1.88 -33.14 -27.63
CA LYS A 933 1.49 -32.68 -28.95
C LYS A 933 2.42 -31.55 -29.43
N PRO A 934 2.63 -31.41 -30.75
CA PRO A 934 3.27 -30.21 -31.29
C PRO A 934 2.53 -28.96 -30.82
N PHE A 935 3.27 -27.98 -30.31
CA PHE A 935 2.72 -26.77 -29.69
C PHE A 935 3.31 -25.52 -30.37
N TYR A 936 2.41 -24.68 -30.89
CA TYR A 936 2.73 -23.46 -31.61
C TYR A 936 2.02 -22.27 -30.95
N SER A 937 2.78 -21.26 -30.54
CA SER A 937 2.27 -20.06 -29.87
C SER A 937 2.34 -18.83 -30.76
N LEU A 938 1.33 -17.98 -30.69
CA LEU A 938 1.27 -16.63 -31.23
C LEU A 938 1.02 -15.68 -30.05
N GLY A 939 1.67 -14.53 -30.07
CA GLY A 939 1.64 -13.59 -28.96
C GLY A 939 2.20 -12.24 -29.36
N THR A 940 1.98 -11.26 -28.50
CA THR A 940 2.21 -9.85 -28.76
C THR A 940 3.56 -9.39 -28.23
N ASP A 941 4.63 -10.09 -28.63
CA ASP A 941 6.02 -9.76 -28.31
C ASP A 941 6.42 -8.43 -28.96
N GLY A 942 7.15 -7.59 -28.24
CA GLY A 942 7.59 -6.26 -28.68
C GLY A 942 6.87 -5.10 -27.98
N TYR A 943 7.33 -3.88 -28.27
CA TYR A 943 6.73 -2.67 -27.71
C TYR A 943 5.40 -2.34 -28.38
N GLY A 944 4.46 -1.86 -27.56
CA GLY A 944 3.19 -1.32 -28.04
C GLY A 944 3.35 -0.09 -28.94
N ARG A 945 2.32 0.21 -29.73
CA ARG A 945 2.23 1.39 -30.61
C ARG A 945 0.77 1.77 -30.85
N SER A 946 0.51 3.03 -31.13
CA SER A 946 -0.86 3.54 -31.32
C SER A 946 -1.37 3.20 -32.72
N ASP A 947 -2.47 2.45 -32.81
CA ASP A 947 -3.21 2.18 -34.05
C ASP A 947 -4.62 1.64 -33.70
N THR A 948 -5.39 1.20 -34.70
CA THR A 948 -6.63 0.44 -34.50
C THR A 948 -6.35 -0.97 -33.99
N ARG A 949 -7.27 -1.56 -33.21
CA ARG A 949 -7.17 -2.96 -32.74
C ARG A 949 -6.85 -3.94 -33.88
N LYS A 950 -7.51 -3.76 -35.02
CA LYS A 950 -7.30 -4.59 -36.23
C LYS A 950 -5.85 -4.51 -36.72
N ASN A 951 -5.30 -3.32 -36.86
CA ASN A 951 -3.93 -3.14 -37.33
C ASN A 951 -2.91 -3.63 -36.30
N LEU A 952 -3.18 -3.44 -35.00
CA LEU A 952 -2.30 -3.96 -33.95
C LEU A 952 -2.30 -5.48 -33.91
N ARG A 953 -3.46 -6.15 -34.00
CA ARG A 953 -3.52 -7.61 -34.08
C ARG A 953 -2.80 -8.14 -35.31
N LYS A 954 -2.91 -7.44 -36.44
CA LYS A 954 -2.13 -7.74 -37.65
C LYS A 954 -0.64 -7.51 -37.45
N PHE A 955 -0.26 -6.42 -36.78
CA PHE A 955 1.12 -6.04 -36.49
C PHE A 955 1.78 -7.03 -35.53
N PHE A 956 1.09 -7.48 -34.50
CA PHE A 956 1.59 -8.49 -33.57
C PHE A 956 1.31 -9.93 -34.04
N GLU A 957 0.70 -10.09 -35.21
CA GLU A 957 0.46 -11.39 -35.85
C GLU A 957 -0.45 -12.32 -35.03
N VAL A 958 -1.43 -11.74 -34.33
CA VAL A 958 -2.42 -12.45 -33.50
C VAL A 958 -3.86 -12.28 -34.01
N ASP A 959 -4.05 -11.71 -35.20
CA ASP A 959 -5.37 -11.67 -35.87
C ASP A 959 -5.75 -13.06 -36.43
N LYS A 960 -7.05 -13.25 -36.71
CA LYS A 960 -7.56 -14.50 -37.28
C LYS A 960 -6.85 -14.90 -38.58
N GLU A 961 -6.47 -13.94 -39.42
CA GLU A 961 -5.79 -14.22 -40.69
C GLU A 961 -4.40 -14.84 -40.48
N HIS A 962 -3.58 -14.30 -39.56
CA HIS A 962 -2.31 -14.89 -39.18
C HIS A 962 -2.51 -16.23 -38.49
N ILE A 963 -3.49 -16.36 -37.58
CA ILE A 963 -3.80 -17.64 -36.92
C ILE A 963 -4.12 -18.72 -37.96
N VAL A 964 -4.94 -18.45 -38.98
CA VAL A 964 -5.24 -19.41 -40.06
C VAL A 964 -3.98 -19.78 -40.83
N ALA A 965 -3.19 -18.80 -41.29
CA ALA A 965 -2.00 -19.03 -42.09
C ALA A 965 -0.91 -19.80 -41.31
N TYR A 966 -0.70 -19.45 -40.04
CA TYR A 966 0.23 -20.13 -39.14
C TYR A 966 -0.25 -21.54 -38.81
N THR A 967 -1.55 -21.76 -38.62
CA THR A 967 -2.13 -23.10 -38.41
C THR A 967 -1.85 -24.00 -39.62
N LEU A 968 -2.07 -23.51 -40.85
CA LEU A 968 -1.77 -24.27 -42.07
C LEU A 968 -0.27 -24.50 -42.24
N SER A 969 0.57 -23.55 -41.85
CA SER A 969 2.03 -23.71 -41.85
C SER A 969 2.49 -24.77 -40.84
N ALA A 970 1.91 -24.78 -39.63
CA ALA A 970 2.14 -25.80 -38.62
C ALA A 970 1.68 -27.17 -39.09
N LEU A 971 0.47 -27.29 -39.63
CA LEU A 971 -0.02 -28.54 -40.23
C LEU A 971 0.88 -29.02 -41.37
N SER A 972 1.42 -28.11 -42.19
CA SER A 972 2.36 -28.48 -43.24
C SER A 972 3.68 -28.99 -42.67
N LYS A 973 4.18 -28.39 -41.59
CA LYS A 973 5.40 -28.83 -40.89
C LYS A 973 5.20 -30.22 -40.25
N GLU A 974 4.01 -30.48 -39.72
CA GLU A 974 3.59 -31.80 -39.22
C GLU A 974 3.20 -32.78 -40.35
N GLN A 975 3.39 -32.40 -41.62
CA GLN A 975 3.10 -33.23 -42.80
C GLN A 975 1.63 -33.65 -42.96
N LEU A 976 0.70 -32.90 -42.34
CA LEU A 976 -0.75 -33.15 -42.41
C LEU A 976 -1.40 -32.46 -43.62
N VAL A 977 -0.83 -31.36 -44.10
CA VAL A 977 -1.26 -30.67 -45.33
C VAL A 977 -0.05 -30.33 -46.21
N ALA A 978 -0.29 -30.06 -47.50
CA ALA A 978 0.76 -29.59 -48.41
C ALA A 978 1.11 -28.12 -48.13
N SER A 979 2.39 -27.75 -48.24
CA SER A 979 2.89 -26.38 -48.02
C SER A 979 2.19 -25.33 -48.89
N ARG A 980 1.75 -25.71 -50.09
CA ARG A 980 0.96 -24.85 -50.99
C ARG A 980 -0.32 -24.30 -50.35
N GLU A 981 -0.94 -25.01 -49.40
CA GLU A 981 -2.16 -24.54 -48.74
C GLU A 981 -1.84 -23.38 -47.77
N ALA A 982 -0.72 -23.46 -47.06
CA ALA A 982 -0.20 -22.35 -46.26
C ALA A 982 0.19 -21.15 -47.14
N GLU A 983 0.87 -21.39 -48.27
CA GLU A 983 1.22 -20.32 -49.21
C GLU A 983 0.00 -19.62 -49.81
N LYS A 984 -1.04 -20.39 -50.17
CA LYS A 984 -2.33 -19.83 -50.62
C LYS A 984 -2.96 -18.95 -49.56
N ALA A 985 -2.94 -19.35 -48.28
CA ALA A 985 -3.47 -18.56 -47.18
C ALA A 985 -2.67 -17.25 -46.98
N ILE A 986 -1.33 -17.33 -46.95
CA ILE A 986 -0.44 -16.17 -46.85
C ILE A 986 -0.73 -15.16 -47.97
N LYS A 987 -0.88 -15.64 -49.22
CA LYS A 987 -1.22 -14.80 -50.37
C LYS A 987 -2.64 -14.23 -50.26
N LYS A 988 -3.63 -15.05 -49.90
CA LYS A 988 -5.05 -14.64 -49.75
C LYS A 988 -5.21 -13.53 -48.72
N PHE A 989 -4.54 -13.65 -47.58
CA PHE A 989 -4.62 -12.68 -46.48
C PHE A 989 -3.62 -11.54 -46.57
N LYS A 990 -2.78 -11.50 -47.61
CA LYS A 990 -1.77 -10.45 -47.81
C LYS A 990 -0.84 -10.30 -46.60
N ILE A 991 -0.37 -11.44 -46.08
CA ILE A 991 0.62 -11.49 -45.00
C ILE A 991 2.00 -11.21 -45.61
N ASN A 992 2.72 -10.24 -45.05
CA ASN A 992 4.04 -9.86 -45.52
C ASN A 992 5.08 -10.83 -44.95
N LYS A 993 5.70 -11.65 -45.82
CA LYS A 993 6.72 -12.64 -45.45
C LYS A 993 8.04 -12.02 -44.98
N GLU A 994 8.35 -10.83 -45.48
CA GLU A 994 9.59 -10.10 -45.20
C GLU A 994 9.39 -9.03 -44.11
N LYS A 995 8.23 -9.03 -43.44
CA LYS A 995 7.99 -8.14 -42.31
C LYS A 995 8.94 -8.53 -41.20
N GLU A 996 9.63 -7.54 -40.65
CA GLU A 996 10.50 -7.77 -39.52
C GLU A 996 9.70 -8.22 -38.28
N PHE A 997 10.31 -9.09 -37.48
CA PHE A 997 9.71 -9.62 -36.26
C PHE A 997 9.37 -8.45 -35.31
N PRO A 998 8.14 -8.36 -34.75
CA PRO A 998 7.70 -7.16 -34.02
C PRO A 998 8.62 -6.62 -32.91
N PRO A 999 9.36 -7.45 -32.14
CA PRO A 999 10.36 -6.97 -31.18
C PRO A 999 11.54 -6.19 -31.76
N ASN A 1000 11.85 -6.34 -33.05
CA ASN A 1000 12.93 -5.60 -33.69
C ASN A 1000 12.48 -4.23 -34.26
N LEU A 1001 11.17 -3.95 -34.25
CA LEU A 1001 10.53 -2.75 -34.78
C LEU A 1001 10.11 -1.79 -33.68
#